data_AF-A0A3N4S243-F1
#
_entry.id   AF-A0A3N4S243-F1
#
_cell.length_a   1.000
_cell.length_b   1.000
_cell.length_c   1.000
_cell.angle_alpha   90.00
_cell.angle_beta   90.00
_cell.angle_gamma   90.00
#
_symmetry.space_group_name_H-M   'P 1'
#
loop_
_entity.id
_entity.type
_entity.pdbx_description
1 polymer ?
#
loop_
_entity_poly.entity_id
_entity_poly.type
_entity_poly.pdbx_seq_one_letter_code
_entity_poly.pdbx_strand_id
1 'polypeptide(L)'
;MATPVSLRDSTEIQGDVLAGFKKDNVTLLFLRFGDAAAARSWLKDLVPRLATTQQVAAFNTKFSEARHNSMGADPANLKATWVGLSLTYPGLAHLTGKTDLLPENQGRGTIGAFVQGAAFRADVLGDVDRNEPARWLFGAEQNQVTHAVLTVASDTESGLGEELGRQQDAVSRAGISIAHVQPGNVLPGTRKGREHFGFKDGVSEPNVEGIEETPEPGARLISADLFVLGATGSALPKGVPEWMRNGSFQVVRRLGQDVPGWWAQVATELQRLKDAGVVGPRTTSEWLAARLVGRWRCGASVHNHPDLAQDPDTDPDNVISYKDDPDGVITPLFSHLRKTNPRDGLIDQELIAEEVLDPRRIIRRGIPYGAPFDPASSKGGPDELRGLLFICYQADLVRQFEFMQRNWVNTPNFPPDREPMPGPDPMIAGALTEIGSGDVAFATKTNGKAETTTLHFKPFVNTEGSLYAFTPSLTTLRNLGEGRLDGTPVTGGQTTAPQPSGDQQPPVQPGPIDEILPWPDVADRYWVFSGRTVRVVGVGADEAGRLTTGSDAATALAIGTGADLGTWPALAGVERVDAIWPVPDEQDLNGESSYWLFHTVNGTQVYRRINIAHNARHTSRKVGDDRPLTNWKSFGGSVRVTHVDAVLPVPDMQHMDGKSQYWLYHTTPQGQRYRLVSVTEDTNHTDILDRDDRDLGRWRSLEGVTKVDAFQFVPGKFRSGGTTLCWVQHDGGRYRLISIADGFGHQDDKVRDSRPNSPWFRRS
;
A
#
# COMPACT_ATOMS: atom_id res chain seq x y z
N MET A 1 8.96 -37.30 7.59
CA MET A 1 8.87 -35.85 7.31
C MET A 1 10.22 -35.43 6.78
N ALA A 2 10.31 -34.91 5.56
CA ALA A 2 11.57 -34.37 5.07
C ALA A 2 11.95 -33.17 5.94
N THR A 3 13.17 -33.14 6.46
CA THR A 3 13.70 -31.99 7.20
C THR A 3 13.55 -30.75 6.32
N PRO A 4 12.88 -29.67 6.76
CA PRO A 4 12.78 -28.46 5.95
C PRO A 4 14.21 -28.00 5.61
N VAL A 5 14.48 -27.83 4.32
CA VAL A 5 15.79 -27.36 3.83
C VAL A 5 16.01 -25.96 4.41
N SER A 6 17.13 -25.76 5.09
CA SER A 6 17.52 -24.46 5.62
C SER A 6 17.59 -23.45 4.49
N LEU A 7 16.87 -22.32 4.61
CA LEU A 7 16.96 -21.24 3.61
C LEU A 7 18.37 -20.63 3.57
N ARG A 8 19.13 -20.78 4.65
CA ARG A 8 20.55 -20.44 4.73
C ARG A 8 21.40 -21.16 3.68
N ASP A 9 20.97 -22.34 3.23
CA ASP A 9 21.63 -23.14 2.21
C ASP A 9 21.04 -22.94 0.80
N SER A 10 20.16 -21.95 0.62
CA SER A 10 19.49 -21.71 -0.66
C SER A 10 20.49 -21.28 -1.74
N THR A 11 20.50 -22.06 -2.83
CA THR A 11 21.20 -21.75 -4.08
C THR A 11 20.31 -21.02 -5.09
N GLU A 12 19.03 -20.82 -4.77
CA GLU A 12 18.02 -20.23 -5.65
C GLU A 12 17.71 -18.77 -5.32
N ILE A 13 17.89 -18.35 -4.08
CA ILE A 13 17.61 -16.98 -3.62
C ILE A 13 18.91 -16.16 -3.66
N GLN A 14 18.89 -14.99 -4.29
CA GLN A 14 20.03 -14.07 -4.32
C GLN A 14 20.39 -13.58 -2.91
N GLY A 15 21.69 -13.54 -2.60
CA GLY A 15 22.16 -13.45 -1.22
C GLY A 15 21.94 -12.10 -0.53
N ASP A 16 21.73 -11.02 -1.27
CA ASP A 16 21.46 -9.71 -0.66
C ASP A 16 20.08 -9.62 0.01
N VAL A 17 19.13 -10.46 -0.44
CA VAL A 17 17.75 -10.48 0.06
C VAL A 17 17.72 -10.95 1.51
N LEU A 18 18.12 -12.20 1.77
CA LEU A 18 18.03 -12.81 3.11
C LEU A 18 19.31 -12.62 3.93
N ALA A 19 20.47 -13.03 3.41
CA ALA A 19 21.73 -12.99 4.16
C ALA A 19 22.37 -11.58 4.25
N GLY A 20 22.15 -10.76 3.22
CA GLY A 20 22.69 -9.40 3.07
C GLY A 20 24.17 -9.39 2.72
N PHE A 21 24.56 -8.59 1.71
CA PHE A 21 25.96 -8.50 1.29
C PHE A 21 26.89 -7.95 2.38
N LYS A 22 26.41 -7.00 3.20
CA LYS A 22 27.12 -6.41 4.36
C LYS A 22 28.56 -5.96 4.00
N LYS A 23 28.68 -5.09 2.99
CA LYS A 23 29.95 -4.59 2.48
C LYS A 23 30.12 -3.09 2.67
N ASP A 24 31.39 -2.67 2.77
CA ASP A 24 31.75 -1.28 3.01
C ASP A 24 31.57 -0.39 1.75
N ASN A 25 31.62 -0.99 0.55
CA ASN A 25 31.49 -0.28 -0.72
C ASN A 25 30.43 -0.95 -1.59
N VAL A 26 29.48 -0.17 -2.10
CA VAL A 26 28.40 -0.64 -2.97
C VAL A 26 28.28 0.30 -4.16
N THR A 27 28.01 -0.22 -5.35
CA THR A 27 27.63 0.59 -6.50
C THR A 27 26.47 -0.08 -7.21
N LEU A 28 25.42 0.70 -7.47
CA LEU A 28 24.30 0.30 -8.31
C LEU A 28 24.51 0.82 -9.73
N LEU A 29 24.46 -0.07 -10.71
CA LEU A 29 24.38 0.29 -12.12
C LEU A 29 22.94 0.15 -12.59
N PHE A 30 22.35 1.26 -13.01
CA PHE A 30 21.00 1.29 -13.59
C PHE A 30 21.14 1.07 -15.09
N LEU A 31 20.72 -0.10 -15.56
CA LEU A 31 20.96 -0.57 -16.91
C LEU A 31 19.71 -0.39 -17.78
N ARG A 32 19.93 -0.01 -19.03
CA ARG A 32 18.92 0.02 -20.08
C ARG A 32 19.36 -0.88 -21.22
N PHE A 33 18.57 -1.93 -21.44
CA PHE A 33 18.79 -2.90 -22.50
C PHE A 33 18.57 -2.31 -23.90
N GLY A 34 19.48 -2.64 -24.82
CA GLY A 34 19.33 -2.43 -26.26
C GLY A 34 18.57 -3.59 -26.91
N ASP A 35 19.26 -4.46 -27.65
CA ASP A 35 18.64 -5.65 -28.23
C ASP A 35 18.29 -6.71 -27.17
N ALA A 36 17.09 -7.30 -27.27
CA ALA A 36 16.61 -8.27 -26.28
C ALA A 36 17.39 -9.59 -26.32
N ALA A 37 17.85 -10.04 -27.49
CA ALA A 37 18.63 -11.28 -27.59
C ALA A 37 20.05 -11.10 -27.02
N ALA A 38 20.69 -9.96 -27.30
CA ALA A 38 21.98 -9.59 -26.72
C ALA A 38 21.87 -9.44 -25.19
N ALA A 39 20.81 -8.80 -24.69
CA ALA A 39 20.57 -8.67 -23.25
C ALA A 39 20.33 -10.03 -22.56
N ARG A 40 19.59 -10.95 -23.21
CA ARG A 40 19.45 -12.33 -22.73
C ARG A 40 20.77 -13.11 -22.73
N SER A 41 21.63 -12.88 -23.72
CA SER A 41 22.98 -13.47 -23.75
C SER A 41 23.85 -12.96 -22.60
N TRP A 42 23.87 -11.65 -22.38
CA TRP A 42 24.56 -11.06 -21.22
C TRP A 42 24.02 -11.61 -19.91
N LEU A 43 22.70 -11.76 -19.78
CA LEU A 43 22.09 -12.33 -18.58
C LEU A 43 22.58 -13.76 -18.32
N LYS A 44 22.66 -14.62 -19.35
CA LYS A 44 23.21 -15.97 -19.23
C LYS A 44 24.65 -15.97 -18.68
N ASP A 45 25.48 -15.05 -19.16
CA ASP A 45 26.88 -14.94 -18.74
C ASP A 45 27.01 -14.37 -17.31
N LEU A 46 26.05 -13.54 -16.89
CA LEU A 46 26.02 -12.94 -15.56
C LEU A 46 25.53 -13.92 -14.48
N VAL A 47 24.52 -14.76 -14.76
CA VAL A 47 23.87 -15.62 -13.76
C VAL A 47 24.85 -16.44 -12.90
N PRO A 48 25.90 -17.09 -13.44
CA PRO A 48 26.87 -17.84 -12.63
C PRO A 48 27.68 -16.99 -11.65
N ARG A 49 27.70 -15.66 -11.82
CA ARG A 49 28.42 -14.71 -10.96
C ARG A 49 27.56 -14.12 -9.84
N LEU A 50 26.25 -14.32 -9.90
CA LEU A 50 25.33 -13.79 -8.89
C LEU A 50 25.52 -14.53 -7.57
N ALA A 51 25.64 -13.77 -6.50
CA ALA A 51 25.86 -14.33 -5.17
C ALA A 51 24.55 -14.91 -4.62
N THR A 52 24.58 -16.15 -4.14
CA THR A 52 23.43 -16.83 -3.53
C THR A 52 23.38 -16.62 -2.01
N THR A 53 22.21 -16.88 -1.42
CA THR A 53 22.04 -16.87 0.04
C THR A 53 23.02 -17.81 0.72
N GLN A 54 23.23 -19.02 0.18
CA GLN A 54 24.22 -19.96 0.68
C GLN A 54 25.64 -19.37 0.75
N GLN A 55 26.11 -18.76 -0.35
CA GLN A 55 27.47 -18.21 -0.41
C GLN A 55 27.65 -17.06 0.58
N VAL A 56 26.67 -16.15 0.63
CA VAL A 56 26.72 -14.96 1.47
C VAL A 56 26.57 -15.33 2.94
N ALA A 57 25.64 -16.21 3.30
CA ALA A 57 25.45 -16.66 4.67
C ALA A 57 26.68 -17.40 5.21
N ALA A 58 27.28 -18.28 4.41
CA ALA A 58 28.50 -18.99 4.79
C ALA A 58 29.70 -18.03 5.00
N PHE A 59 29.83 -17.01 4.15
CA PHE A 59 30.84 -15.95 4.34
C PHE A 59 30.56 -15.14 5.61
N ASN A 60 29.32 -14.72 5.83
CA ASN A 60 28.92 -13.91 6.98
C ASN A 60 29.17 -14.66 8.31
N THR A 61 28.90 -15.97 8.38
CA THR A 61 29.26 -16.80 9.55
C THR A 61 30.76 -16.73 9.82
N LYS A 62 31.60 -17.04 8.83
CA LYS A 62 33.06 -17.04 8.97
C LYS A 62 33.61 -15.67 9.35
N PHE A 63 33.05 -14.61 8.77
CA PHE A 63 33.44 -13.24 9.09
C PHE A 63 33.09 -12.89 10.55
N SER A 64 31.88 -13.23 11.00
CA SER A 64 31.43 -12.98 12.37
C SER A 64 32.28 -13.75 13.40
N GLU A 65 32.57 -15.03 13.14
CA GLU A 65 33.45 -15.85 13.99
C GLU A 65 34.87 -15.26 14.07
N ALA A 66 35.45 -14.87 12.93
CA ALA A 66 36.77 -14.28 12.89
C ALA A 66 36.83 -12.91 13.58
N ARG A 67 35.77 -12.10 13.46
CA ARG A 67 35.63 -10.82 14.16
C ARG A 67 35.51 -11.00 15.67
N HIS A 68 34.70 -11.97 16.12
CA HIS A 68 34.57 -12.34 17.53
C HIS A 68 35.93 -12.76 18.11
N ASN A 69 36.68 -13.61 17.40
CA ASN A 69 38.01 -14.05 17.81
C ASN A 69 39.06 -12.93 17.79
N SER A 70 38.79 -11.83 17.08
CA SER A 70 39.66 -10.64 16.98
C SER A 70 39.19 -9.49 17.86
N MET A 71 38.37 -9.76 18.89
CA MET A 71 37.85 -8.76 19.85
C MET A 71 37.14 -7.59 19.15
N GLY A 72 36.40 -7.87 18.07
CA GLY A 72 35.61 -6.87 17.36
C GLY A 72 36.31 -6.21 16.17
N ALA A 73 37.59 -6.50 15.92
CA ALA A 73 38.32 -6.01 14.74
C ALA A 73 37.90 -6.77 13.46
N ASP A 74 37.79 -6.04 12.35
CA ASP A 74 37.44 -6.63 11.05
C ASP A 74 38.57 -7.56 10.55
N PRO A 75 38.28 -8.80 10.13
CA PRO A 75 39.30 -9.73 9.64
C PRO A 75 40.00 -9.22 8.37
N ALA A 76 41.33 -9.09 8.41
CA ALA A 76 42.11 -8.56 7.29
C ALA A 76 42.05 -9.43 6.01
N ASN A 77 42.01 -10.76 6.17
CA ASN A 77 42.12 -11.72 5.06
C ASN A 77 40.78 -12.25 4.54
N LEU A 78 39.65 -11.87 5.14
CA LEU A 78 38.32 -12.26 4.66
C LEU A 78 37.71 -11.10 3.89
N LYS A 79 37.87 -11.14 2.56
CA LYS A 79 37.33 -10.15 1.63
C LYS A 79 36.50 -10.85 0.56
N ALA A 80 35.37 -10.25 0.19
CA ALA A 80 34.50 -10.74 -0.86
C ALA A 80 33.96 -9.57 -1.69
N THR A 81 33.71 -9.88 -2.97
CA THR A 81 32.93 -9.04 -3.88
C THR A 81 31.70 -9.83 -4.29
N TRP A 82 30.52 -9.24 -4.13
CA TRP A 82 29.23 -9.84 -4.44
C TRP A 82 28.54 -9.07 -5.56
N VAL A 83 27.80 -9.80 -6.38
CA VAL A 83 26.98 -9.26 -7.46
C VAL A 83 25.54 -9.73 -7.30
N GLY A 84 24.59 -8.81 -7.44
CA GLY A 84 23.15 -9.07 -7.42
C GLY A 84 22.46 -8.39 -8.59
N LEU A 85 21.31 -8.91 -9.01
CA LEU A 85 20.53 -8.38 -10.14
C LEU A 85 19.04 -8.32 -9.81
N SER A 86 18.45 -7.14 -10.03
CA SER A 86 17.00 -6.94 -10.02
C SER A 86 16.54 -6.40 -11.36
N LEU A 87 15.33 -6.78 -11.77
CA LEU A 87 14.72 -6.37 -13.03
C LEU A 87 13.47 -5.54 -12.76
N THR A 88 13.32 -4.42 -13.45
CA THR A 88 12.08 -3.64 -13.42
C THR A 88 11.03 -4.32 -14.30
N TYR A 89 9.75 -3.96 -14.16
CA TYR A 89 8.72 -4.48 -15.05
C TYR A 89 9.02 -4.17 -16.54
N PRO A 90 9.41 -2.94 -16.93
CA PRO A 90 9.87 -2.66 -18.29
C PRO A 90 11.03 -3.55 -18.75
N GLY A 91 11.99 -3.86 -17.87
CA GLY A 91 13.09 -4.76 -18.21
C GLY A 91 12.66 -6.22 -18.44
N LEU A 92 11.72 -6.72 -17.64
CA LEU A 92 11.12 -8.04 -17.85
C LEU A 92 10.33 -8.11 -19.16
N ALA A 93 9.51 -7.09 -19.43
CA ALA A 93 8.75 -6.98 -20.68
C ALA A 93 9.69 -6.94 -21.90
N HIS A 94 10.80 -6.19 -21.80
CA HIS A 94 11.81 -6.10 -22.84
C HIS A 94 12.52 -7.45 -23.11
N LEU A 95 12.95 -8.15 -22.05
CA LEU A 95 13.66 -9.43 -22.18
C LEU A 95 12.76 -10.55 -22.74
N THR A 96 11.46 -10.52 -22.40
CA THR A 96 10.48 -11.53 -22.84
C THR A 96 9.82 -11.18 -24.17
N GLY A 97 9.86 -9.92 -24.58
CA GLY A 97 9.09 -9.41 -25.73
C GLY A 97 7.58 -9.40 -25.49
N LYS A 98 7.13 -9.58 -24.25
CA LYS A 98 5.71 -9.58 -23.87
C LYS A 98 5.37 -8.26 -23.19
N THR A 99 4.39 -7.55 -23.73
CA THR A 99 3.85 -6.33 -23.12
C THR A 99 2.94 -6.62 -21.93
N ASP A 100 2.52 -7.88 -21.78
CA ASP A 100 1.65 -8.33 -20.72
C ASP A 100 2.16 -9.64 -20.10
N LEU A 101 3.23 -9.53 -19.31
CA LEU A 101 3.84 -10.68 -18.62
C LEU A 101 3.08 -11.08 -17.35
N LEU A 102 2.24 -10.16 -16.84
CA LEU A 102 1.49 -10.28 -15.59
C LEU A 102 0.00 -9.91 -15.79
N PRO A 103 -0.72 -10.61 -16.71
CA PRO A 103 -2.06 -10.22 -17.17
C PRO A 103 -3.14 -10.25 -16.11
N GLU A 104 -3.04 -11.16 -15.13
CA GLU A 104 -4.12 -11.41 -14.19
C GLU A 104 -4.29 -10.33 -13.11
N ASN A 105 -3.42 -9.31 -13.05
CA ASN A 105 -3.40 -8.31 -11.96
C ASN A 105 -2.78 -6.93 -12.34
N GLN A 106 -2.74 -6.54 -13.61
CA GLN A 106 -2.22 -5.21 -13.98
C GLN A 106 -3.09 -4.11 -13.32
N GLY A 107 -2.54 -3.42 -12.33
CA GLY A 107 -3.18 -2.27 -11.67
C GLY A 107 -3.69 -2.48 -10.23
N ARG A 108 -3.49 -3.64 -9.59
CA ARG A 108 -3.90 -3.88 -8.18
C ARG A 108 -2.83 -4.58 -7.34
N GLY A 109 -2.76 -4.23 -6.05
CA GLY A 109 -1.88 -4.88 -5.07
C GLY A 109 -0.40 -4.78 -5.44
N THR A 110 0.41 -5.70 -4.90
CA THR A 110 1.87 -5.71 -5.12
C THR A 110 2.27 -5.81 -6.60
N ILE A 111 1.55 -6.62 -7.39
CA ILE A 111 1.81 -6.78 -8.84
C ILE A 111 1.50 -5.48 -9.58
N GLY A 112 0.37 -4.85 -9.28
CA GLY A 112 0.02 -3.55 -9.85
C GLY A 112 1.05 -2.47 -9.53
N ALA A 113 1.47 -2.36 -8.26
CA ALA A 113 2.50 -1.42 -7.85
C ALA A 113 3.83 -1.66 -8.58
N PHE A 114 4.24 -2.93 -8.72
CA PHE A 114 5.45 -3.29 -9.46
C PHE A 114 5.38 -2.94 -10.96
N VAL A 115 4.23 -3.19 -11.61
CA VAL A 115 3.99 -2.85 -13.01
C VAL A 115 3.99 -1.34 -13.23
N GLN A 116 3.34 -0.59 -12.32
CA GLN A 116 3.25 0.88 -12.36
C GLN A 116 4.61 1.55 -12.11
N GLY A 117 5.42 0.99 -11.22
CA GLY A 117 6.71 1.54 -10.82
C GLY A 117 6.60 2.75 -9.89
N ALA A 118 7.69 3.06 -9.20
CA ALA A 118 7.71 4.05 -8.12
C ALA A 118 7.30 5.47 -8.55
N ALA A 119 7.62 5.89 -9.78
CA ALA A 119 7.26 7.23 -10.28
C ALA A 119 5.74 7.42 -10.40
N PHE A 120 5.02 6.40 -10.88
CA PHE A 120 3.55 6.44 -10.90
C PHE A 120 2.95 6.41 -9.48
N ARG A 121 3.68 5.82 -8.52
CA ARG A 121 3.27 5.70 -7.12
C ARG A 121 3.70 6.89 -6.25
N ALA A 122 4.34 7.91 -6.81
CA ALA A 122 4.97 9.00 -6.06
C ALA A 122 4.00 9.72 -5.10
N ASP A 123 2.78 10.00 -5.54
CA ASP A 123 1.76 10.64 -4.70
C ASP A 123 1.43 9.82 -3.44
N VAL A 124 1.36 8.49 -3.58
CA VAL A 124 1.11 7.57 -2.46
C VAL A 124 2.26 7.59 -1.45
N LEU A 125 3.48 7.84 -1.93
CA LEU A 125 4.70 7.91 -1.12
C LEU A 125 4.93 9.29 -0.50
N GLY A 126 4.17 10.32 -0.90
CA GLY A 126 4.40 11.71 -0.51
C GLY A 126 5.58 12.37 -1.25
N ASP A 127 5.90 11.85 -2.44
CA ASP A 127 6.95 12.38 -3.30
C ASP A 127 6.40 13.43 -4.26
N VAL A 128 6.05 14.60 -3.72
CA VAL A 128 5.54 15.76 -4.49
C VAL A 128 6.46 16.97 -4.34
N ASP A 129 6.16 18.05 -5.05
CA ASP A 129 6.92 19.31 -5.05
C ASP A 129 8.43 19.07 -5.32
N ARG A 130 9.30 19.37 -4.37
CA ARG A 130 10.75 19.18 -4.50
C ARG A 130 11.18 17.71 -4.61
N ASN A 131 10.30 16.79 -4.22
CA ASN A 131 10.51 15.34 -4.27
C ASN A 131 9.82 14.71 -5.49
N GLU A 132 9.19 15.49 -6.38
CA GLU A 132 8.41 14.96 -7.50
C GLU A 132 9.28 14.15 -8.49
N PRO A 133 8.72 13.13 -9.17
CA PRO A 133 9.45 12.30 -10.12
C PRO A 133 10.22 13.05 -11.21
N ALA A 134 9.73 14.22 -11.63
CA ALA A 134 10.38 15.04 -12.64
C ALA A 134 11.78 15.57 -12.22
N ARG A 135 12.10 15.53 -10.92
CA ARG A 135 13.39 15.97 -10.35
C ARG A 135 14.32 14.80 -10.00
N TRP A 136 13.85 13.58 -10.13
CA TRP A 136 14.64 12.40 -9.80
C TRP A 136 15.82 12.25 -10.76
N LEU A 137 16.88 11.58 -10.33
CA LEU A 137 18.01 11.21 -11.17
C LEU A 137 17.74 9.91 -11.95
N PHE A 138 16.88 9.04 -11.42
CA PHE A 138 16.50 7.76 -12.03
C PHE A 138 15.09 7.35 -11.61
N GLY A 139 14.51 6.40 -12.34
CA GLY A 139 13.24 5.75 -11.99
C GLY A 139 11.97 6.48 -12.44
N ALA A 140 12.08 7.71 -12.94
CA ALA A 140 11.01 8.39 -13.66
C ALA A 140 11.17 8.23 -15.18
N GLU A 141 10.07 8.16 -15.93
CA GLU A 141 10.08 7.94 -17.39
C GLU A 141 10.86 9.02 -18.16
N GLN A 142 10.91 10.25 -17.62
CA GLN A 142 11.69 11.35 -18.22
C GLN A 142 13.21 11.10 -18.14
N ASN A 143 13.69 10.21 -17.27
CA ASN A 143 15.12 9.96 -16.98
C ASN A 143 15.71 8.74 -17.68
N GLN A 144 15.13 8.36 -18.82
CA GLN A 144 15.39 7.10 -19.53
C GLN A 144 14.91 5.87 -18.75
N VAL A 145 14.25 4.95 -19.45
CA VAL A 145 13.72 3.72 -18.84
C VAL A 145 14.86 2.87 -18.28
N THR A 146 14.80 2.59 -16.97
CA THR A 146 15.68 1.61 -16.32
C THR A 146 15.07 0.22 -16.48
N HIS A 147 15.81 -0.73 -17.02
CA HIS A 147 15.40 -2.13 -17.19
C HIS A 147 15.94 -3.03 -16.07
N ALA A 148 17.12 -2.74 -15.53
CA ALA A 148 17.71 -3.55 -14.47
C ALA A 148 18.56 -2.71 -13.51
N VAL A 149 18.72 -3.21 -12.30
CA VAL A 149 19.66 -2.71 -11.31
C VAL A 149 20.67 -3.82 -11.02
N LEU A 150 21.93 -3.57 -11.37
CA LEU A 150 23.05 -4.44 -11.01
C LEU A 150 23.71 -3.89 -9.75
N THR A 151 23.69 -4.67 -8.68
CA THR A 151 24.36 -4.33 -7.42
C THR A 151 25.73 -4.97 -7.42
N VAL A 152 26.79 -4.18 -7.25
CA VAL A 152 28.15 -4.68 -6.98
C VAL A 152 28.56 -4.19 -5.61
N ALA A 153 28.94 -5.10 -4.72
CA ALA A 153 29.29 -4.80 -3.34
C ALA A 153 30.63 -5.44 -2.99
N SER A 154 31.55 -4.71 -2.35
CA SER A 154 32.87 -5.23 -2.00
C SER A 154 33.40 -4.69 -0.68
N ASP A 155 34.18 -5.53 0.02
CA ASP A 155 34.93 -5.13 1.21
C ASP A 155 36.09 -4.18 0.88
N THR A 156 36.50 -4.08 -0.39
CA THR A 156 37.62 -3.21 -0.81
C THR A 156 37.26 -2.37 -2.04
N GLU A 157 37.83 -1.16 -2.13
CA GLU A 157 37.65 -0.29 -3.29
C GLU A 157 38.25 -0.93 -4.56
N SER A 158 39.41 -1.62 -4.45
CA SER A 158 40.03 -2.32 -5.59
C SER A 158 39.13 -3.44 -6.11
N GLY A 159 38.59 -4.28 -5.22
CA GLY A 159 37.70 -5.37 -5.59
C GLY A 159 36.39 -4.87 -6.21
N LEU A 160 35.87 -3.74 -5.74
CA LEU A 160 34.75 -3.05 -6.35
C LEU A 160 35.11 -2.55 -7.76
N GLY A 161 36.23 -1.84 -7.91
CA GLY A 161 36.67 -1.28 -9.19
C GLY A 161 36.93 -2.34 -10.27
N GLU A 162 37.56 -3.46 -9.91
CA GLU A 162 37.80 -4.58 -10.82
C GLU A 162 36.51 -5.22 -11.31
N GLU A 163 35.55 -5.45 -10.41
CA GLU A 163 34.26 -6.03 -10.79
C GLU A 163 33.42 -5.03 -11.59
N LEU A 164 33.41 -3.75 -11.22
CA LEU A 164 32.72 -2.72 -11.99
C LEU A 164 33.27 -2.62 -13.42
N GLY A 165 34.60 -2.62 -13.60
CA GLY A 165 35.22 -2.62 -14.92
C GLY A 165 34.80 -3.84 -15.75
N ARG A 166 34.78 -5.03 -15.14
CA ARG A 166 34.31 -6.26 -15.79
C ARG A 166 32.85 -6.16 -16.22
N GLN A 167 31.98 -5.62 -15.36
CA GLN A 167 30.56 -5.48 -15.66
C GLN A 167 30.30 -4.40 -16.72
N GLN A 168 31.01 -3.26 -16.65
CA GLN A 168 30.97 -2.20 -17.66
C GLN A 168 31.38 -2.72 -19.05
N ASP A 169 32.46 -3.50 -19.12
CA ASP A 169 32.89 -4.15 -20.36
C ASP A 169 31.84 -5.16 -20.88
N ALA A 170 31.24 -5.94 -19.98
CA ALA A 170 30.22 -6.93 -20.34
C ALA A 170 28.94 -6.28 -20.88
N VAL A 171 28.43 -5.23 -20.22
CA VAL A 171 27.23 -4.50 -20.68
C VAL A 171 27.49 -3.78 -22.00
N SER A 172 28.68 -3.18 -22.16
CA SER A 172 29.10 -2.51 -23.39
C SER A 172 29.12 -3.47 -24.58
N ARG A 173 29.75 -4.66 -24.43
CA ARG A 173 29.76 -5.69 -25.48
C ARG A 173 28.36 -6.19 -25.87
N ALA A 174 27.41 -6.16 -24.93
CA ALA A 174 26.03 -6.56 -25.15
C ALA A 174 25.13 -5.44 -25.71
N GLY A 175 25.68 -4.24 -25.96
CA GLY A 175 24.89 -3.08 -26.38
C GLY A 175 23.90 -2.59 -25.31
N ILE A 176 24.18 -2.89 -24.04
CA ILE A 176 23.42 -2.40 -22.88
C ILE A 176 24.04 -1.08 -22.43
N SER A 177 23.21 -0.06 -22.25
CA SER A 177 23.63 1.26 -21.77
C SER A 177 23.48 1.38 -20.25
N ILE A 178 24.36 2.15 -19.62
CA ILE A 178 24.27 2.49 -18.20
C ILE A 178 23.58 3.86 -18.11
N ALA A 179 22.33 3.87 -17.64
CA ALA A 179 21.52 5.07 -17.52
C ALA A 179 21.93 5.93 -16.31
N HIS A 180 22.30 5.29 -15.20
CA HIS A 180 22.77 5.96 -13.98
C HIS A 180 23.75 5.07 -13.22
N VAL A 181 24.67 5.70 -12.48
CA VAL A 181 25.60 5.02 -11.58
C VAL A 181 25.44 5.64 -10.20
N GLN A 182 25.12 4.83 -9.21
CA GLN A 182 24.99 5.28 -7.83
C GLN A 182 26.02 4.59 -6.94
N PRO A 183 27.13 5.28 -6.59
CA PRO A 183 28.05 4.80 -5.57
C PRO A 183 27.46 5.00 -4.17
N GLY A 184 27.82 4.11 -3.26
CA GLY A 184 27.53 4.17 -1.83
C GLY A 184 28.69 3.59 -1.03
N ASN A 185 28.99 4.22 0.09
CA ASN A 185 30.12 3.85 0.93
C ASN A 185 29.73 4.01 2.40
N VAL A 186 30.16 3.07 3.23
CA VAL A 186 30.13 3.26 4.67
C VAL A 186 30.99 4.46 5.03
N LEU A 187 30.49 5.32 5.92
CA LEU A 187 31.21 6.53 6.31
C LEU A 187 32.54 6.20 7.03
N PRO A 188 33.60 7.00 6.82
CA PRO A 188 34.92 6.70 7.37
C PRO A 188 35.04 7.00 8.87
N GLY A 189 36.08 6.41 9.49
CA GLY A 189 36.49 6.71 10.86
C GLY A 189 35.41 6.41 11.90
N THR A 190 35.21 7.34 12.84
CA THR A 190 34.22 7.21 13.93
C THR A 190 32.76 7.23 13.44
N ARG A 191 32.53 7.52 12.16
CA ARG A 191 31.21 7.48 11.52
C ARG A 191 30.87 6.12 10.91
N LYS A 192 31.76 5.11 10.98
CA LYS A 192 31.50 3.76 10.47
C LYS A 192 30.21 3.18 11.08
N GLY A 193 29.33 2.67 10.22
CA GLY A 193 28.02 2.11 10.62
C GLY A 193 26.95 3.15 10.97
N ARG A 194 27.18 4.43 10.65
CA ARG A 194 26.22 5.53 10.89
C ARG A 194 25.76 6.15 9.57
N GLU A 195 24.55 6.72 9.58
CA GLU A 195 24.06 7.58 8.51
C GLU A 195 24.53 9.04 8.69
N HIS A 196 24.19 9.95 7.77
CA HIS A 196 24.77 11.29 7.71
C HIS A 196 24.33 12.25 8.82
N PHE A 197 23.15 12.06 9.43
CA PHE A 197 22.78 12.79 10.65
C PHE A 197 23.59 12.31 11.87
N GLY A 198 24.24 11.15 11.80
CA GLY A 198 25.20 10.61 12.75
C GLY A 198 24.69 9.45 13.59
N PHE A 199 23.55 8.86 13.24
CA PHE A 199 22.92 7.76 13.99
C PHE A 199 23.37 6.40 13.46
N LYS A 200 23.64 5.46 14.37
CA LYS A 200 23.91 4.07 14.02
C LYS A 200 22.69 3.47 13.31
N ASP A 201 22.91 2.96 12.11
CA ASP A 201 21.87 2.32 11.31
C ASP A 201 22.05 0.79 11.32
N GLY A 202 21.02 0.04 10.92
CA GLY A 202 21.05 -1.42 10.82
C GLY A 202 21.00 -2.15 12.17
N VAL A 203 20.54 -1.48 13.24
CA VAL A 203 20.43 -2.08 14.59
C VAL A 203 19.25 -3.06 14.68
N SER A 204 18.10 -2.71 14.09
CA SER A 204 16.89 -3.54 14.13
C SER A 204 16.56 -4.02 12.72
N GLU A 205 16.85 -5.28 12.44
CA GLU A 205 16.41 -6.03 11.27
C GLU A 205 15.49 -7.18 11.72
N PRO A 206 14.53 -7.62 10.89
CA PRO A 206 13.78 -8.83 11.20
C PRO A 206 14.70 -10.05 11.20
N ASN A 207 14.64 -10.89 12.23
CA ASN A 207 15.22 -12.23 12.14
C ASN A 207 14.25 -13.11 11.34
N VAL A 208 14.77 -13.89 10.39
CA VAL A 208 13.98 -14.63 9.41
C VAL A 208 14.07 -16.13 9.70
N GLU A 209 12.91 -16.78 9.74
CA GLU A 209 12.82 -18.23 9.86
C GLU A 209 13.62 -18.94 8.76
N GLY A 210 14.48 -19.89 9.15
CA GLY A 210 15.32 -20.65 8.22
C GLY A 210 16.62 -19.95 7.81
N ILE A 211 16.87 -18.71 8.27
CA ILE A 211 18.15 -18.02 8.15
C ILE A 211 18.84 -17.95 9.51
N GLU A 212 18.15 -17.40 10.51
CA GLU A 212 18.55 -17.42 11.91
C GLU A 212 18.00 -18.67 12.61
N GLU A 213 18.84 -19.34 13.41
CA GLU A 213 18.42 -20.48 14.23
C GLU A 213 17.70 -20.02 15.49
N THR A 214 18.17 -18.92 16.10
CA THR A 214 17.58 -18.31 17.28
C THR A 214 17.43 -16.81 17.07
N PRO A 215 16.31 -16.20 17.51
CA PRO A 215 16.14 -14.76 17.42
C PRO A 215 17.10 -14.04 18.37
N GLU A 216 17.52 -12.83 17.98
CA GLU A 216 18.29 -11.96 18.87
C GLU A 216 17.41 -11.42 20.02
N PRO A 217 17.99 -11.01 21.16
CA PRO A 217 17.22 -10.43 22.26
C PRO A 217 16.35 -9.25 21.81
N GLY A 218 15.04 -9.36 22.03
CA GLY A 218 14.07 -8.33 21.67
C GLY A 218 13.58 -8.37 20.22
N ALA A 219 14.02 -9.39 19.47
CA ALA A 219 13.51 -9.72 18.16
C ALA A 219 12.81 -11.09 18.19
N ARG A 220 12.14 -11.44 17.09
CA ARG A 220 11.48 -12.73 16.88
C ARG A 220 11.73 -13.22 15.47
N LEU A 221 11.59 -14.53 15.28
CA LEU A 221 11.69 -15.15 13.96
C LEU A 221 10.40 -14.83 13.19
N ILE A 222 10.57 -14.27 12.00
CA ILE A 222 9.50 -13.87 11.11
C ILE A 222 9.54 -14.78 9.89
N SER A 223 8.37 -15.21 9.42
CA SER A 223 8.28 -16.09 8.25
C SER A 223 9.00 -15.49 7.04
N ALA A 224 9.86 -16.30 6.41
CA ALA A 224 10.57 -15.92 5.19
C ALA A 224 9.64 -15.58 4.02
N ASP A 225 8.41 -16.10 4.02
CA ASP A 225 7.41 -15.84 2.98
C ASP A 225 6.96 -14.37 2.92
N LEU A 226 7.23 -13.58 3.98
CA LEU A 226 6.98 -12.14 3.99
C LEU A 226 8.08 -11.34 3.27
N PHE A 227 9.22 -11.97 2.98
CA PHE A 227 10.35 -11.32 2.30
C PHE A 227 10.65 -11.94 0.94
N VAL A 228 10.38 -13.23 0.77
CA VAL A 228 10.63 -14.00 -0.45
C VAL A 228 9.37 -14.78 -0.81
N LEU A 229 8.89 -14.63 -2.04
CA LEU A 229 7.66 -15.26 -2.50
C LEU A 229 7.75 -16.80 -2.47
N GLY A 230 7.00 -17.43 -1.56
CA GLY A 230 6.89 -18.88 -1.45
C GLY A 230 8.20 -19.57 -1.05
N ALA A 231 9.04 -18.90 -0.27
CA ALA A 231 10.35 -19.37 0.20
C ALA A 231 10.25 -20.70 0.98
N THR A 232 9.22 -20.86 1.80
CA THR A 232 9.04 -22.06 2.63
C THR A 232 8.33 -23.20 1.89
N GLY A 233 8.04 -23.03 0.60
CA GLY A 233 7.19 -23.93 -0.18
C GLY A 233 5.69 -23.60 -0.10
N SER A 234 5.33 -22.51 0.60
CA SER A 234 3.95 -21.99 0.63
C SER A 234 3.38 -21.71 -0.76
N ALA A 235 2.06 -21.78 -0.87
CA ALA A 235 1.35 -21.34 -2.07
C ALA A 235 1.60 -19.85 -2.32
N LEU A 236 1.78 -19.47 -3.58
CA LEU A 236 1.94 -18.07 -3.96
C LEU A 236 0.60 -17.33 -3.84
N PRO A 237 0.62 -16.01 -3.54
CA PRO A 237 -0.60 -15.19 -3.56
C PRO A 237 -1.32 -15.28 -4.91
N LYS A 238 -2.65 -15.15 -4.91
CA LYS A 238 -3.47 -15.27 -6.11
C LYS A 238 -3.00 -14.29 -7.21
N GLY A 239 -2.71 -14.84 -8.39
CA GLY A 239 -2.26 -14.10 -9.58
C GLY A 239 -0.82 -13.59 -9.49
N VAL A 240 -0.01 -14.14 -8.57
CA VAL A 240 1.45 -14.15 -8.65
C VAL A 240 1.86 -15.44 -9.39
N PRO A 241 2.54 -15.36 -10.54
CA PRO A 241 2.91 -16.54 -11.31
C PRO A 241 4.09 -17.30 -10.66
N GLU A 242 4.17 -18.60 -10.93
CA GLU A 242 5.14 -19.50 -10.32
C GLU A 242 6.60 -19.13 -10.59
N TRP A 243 6.89 -18.48 -11.73
CA TRP A 243 8.24 -17.99 -12.03
C TRP A 243 8.72 -16.89 -11.06
N MET A 244 7.83 -16.26 -10.29
CA MET A 244 8.20 -15.31 -9.24
C MET A 244 8.56 -15.99 -7.91
N ARG A 245 8.40 -17.31 -7.78
CA ARG A 245 8.83 -18.04 -6.57
C ARG A 245 10.31 -17.82 -6.31
N ASN A 246 10.66 -17.76 -5.02
CA ASN A 246 12.01 -17.53 -4.52
C ASN A 246 12.60 -16.18 -4.95
N GLY A 247 11.77 -15.26 -5.42
CA GLY A 247 12.14 -13.86 -5.67
C GLY A 247 11.56 -12.91 -4.63
N SER A 248 12.05 -11.68 -4.66
CA SER A 248 11.66 -10.61 -3.74
C SER A 248 11.50 -9.30 -4.50
N PHE A 249 10.55 -8.46 -4.09
CA PHE A 249 10.49 -7.09 -4.61
C PHE A 249 11.58 -6.26 -3.93
N GLN A 250 12.26 -5.43 -4.73
CA GLN A 250 13.27 -4.50 -4.27
C GLN A 250 12.77 -3.07 -4.46
N VAL A 251 12.88 -2.26 -3.42
CA VAL A 251 12.72 -0.81 -3.50
C VAL A 251 14.09 -0.18 -3.38
N VAL A 252 14.41 0.76 -4.28
CA VAL A 252 15.62 1.59 -4.21
C VAL A 252 15.17 3.04 -4.12
N ARG A 253 15.62 3.78 -3.11
CA ARG A 253 15.42 5.23 -2.98
C ARG A 253 16.74 5.93 -2.73
N ARG A 254 17.00 6.98 -3.50
CA ARG A 254 18.09 7.91 -3.24
C ARG A 254 17.54 9.06 -2.40
N LEU A 255 17.91 9.10 -1.13
CA LEU A 255 17.41 10.03 -0.13
C LEU A 255 18.49 11.06 0.22
N GLY A 256 18.42 12.25 -0.38
CA GLY A 256 19.31 13.37 -0.09
C GLY A 256 19.08 13.92 1.31
N GLN A 257 20.14 14.13 2.08
CA GLN A 257 20.06 14.55 3.49
C GLN A 257 20.68 15.94 3.70
N ASP A 258 19.88 16.91 4.12
CA ASP A 258 20.33 18.22 4.58
C ASP A 258 20.74 18.15 6.06
N VAL A 259 21.96 17.66 6.29
CA VAL A 259 22.57 17.51 7.63
C VAL A 259 22.61 18.83 8.41
N PRO A 260 23.17 19.95 7.88
CA PRO A 260 23.22 21.19 8.65
C PRO A 260 21.83 21.77 8.92
N GLY A 261 20.91 21.72 7.94
CA GLY A 261 19.53 22.18 8.12
C GLY A 261 18.80 21.43 9.24
N TRP A 262 18.92 20.10 9.24
CA TRP A 262 18.31 19.26 10.27
C TRP A 262 18.81 19.59 11.68
N TRP A 263 20.14 19.64 11.87
CA TRP A 263 20.72 19.98 13.18
C TRP A 263 20.40 21.41 13.63
N ALA A 264 20.30 22.37 12.70
CA ALA A 264 19.87 23.74 13.00
C ALA A 264 18.41 23.79 13.48
N GLN A 265 17.51 23.02 12.86
CA GLN A 265 16.13 22.96 13.32
C GLN A 265 15.99 22.22 14.65
N VAL A 266 16.74 21.14 14.88
CA VAL A 266 16.80 20.48 16.21
C VAL A 266 17.20 21.48 17.29
N ALA A 267 18.23 22.31 17.05
CA ALA A 267 18.65 23.33 18.01
C ALA A 267 17.55 24.39 18.26
N THR A 268 16.83 24.77 17.20
CA THR A 268 15.72 25.75 17.27
C THR A 268 14.54 25.21 18.08
N GLU A 269 14.09 23.99 17.78
CA GLU A 269 12.98 23.35 18.48
C GLU A 269 13.36 22.97 19.93
N LEU A 270 14.63 22.66 20.20
CA LEU A 270 15.11 22.52 21.58
C LEU A 270 15.04 23.85 22.35
N GLN A 271 15.34 24.98 21.72
CA GLN A 271 15.21 26.28 22.38
C GLN A 271 13.74 26.57 22.73
N ARG A 272 12.80 26.26 21.83
CA ARG A 272 11.35 26.27 22.11
C ARG A 272 11.01 25.38 23.33
N LEU A 273 11.60 24.19 23.38
CA LEU A 273 11.75 23.30 24.56
C LEU A 273 11.95 24.05 25.88
N LYS A 274 13.06 24.78 25.90
CA LYS A 274 13.58 25.47 27.08
C LYS A 274 12.75 26.69 27.44
N ASP A 275 12.32 27.46 26.45
CA ASP A 275 11.51 28.67 26.64
C ASP A 275 10.12 28.34 27.20
N ALA A 276 9.57 27.18 26.82
CA ALA A 276 8.34 26.64 27.40
C ALA A 276 8.52 26.07 28.81
N GLY A 277 9.75 25.97 29.32
CA GLY A 277 10.06 25.41 30.65
C GLY A 277 9.88 23.89 30.74
N VAL A 278 9.72 23.21 29.61
CA VAL A 278 9.42 21.76 29.52
C VAL A 278 10.66 20.90 29.71
N VAL A 279 11.84 21.43 29.35
CA VAL A 279 13.13 20.76 29.55
C VAL A 279 14.12 21.67 30.27
N GLY A 280 15.07 21.06 30.97
CA GLY A 280 16.09 21.80 31.71
C GLY A 280 17.04 22.61 30.82
N PRO A 281 17.68 23.67 31.36
CA PRO A 281 18.58 24.54 30.59
C PRO A 281 19.81 23.79 30.03
N ARG A 282 20.21 22.69 30.69
CA ARG A 282 21.35 21.85 30.30
C ARG A 282 21.02 20.80 29.23
N THR A 283 19.74 20.65 28.83
CA THR A 283 19.37 19.73 27.75
C THR A 283 20.06 20.13 26.45
N THR A 284 20.54 19.13 25.70
CA THR A 284 21.37 19.33 24.50
C THR A 284 20.61 18.94 23.23
N SER A 285 21.07 19.41 22.07
CA SER A 285 20.47 19.04 20.77
C SER A 285 20.53 17.53 20.53
N GLU A 286 21.57 16.86 21.05
CA GLU A 286 21.68 15.40 21.02
C GLU A 286 20.47 14.70 21.65
N TRP A 287 19.99 15.22 22.79
CA TRP A 287 18.88 14.63 23.52
C TRP A 287 17.56 14.70 22.74
N LEU A 288 17.32 15.83 22.05
CA LEU A 288 16.13 15.98 21.21
C LEU A 288 16.28 15.17 19.92
N ALA A 289 17.44 15.22 19.27
CA ALA A 289 17.75 14.44 18.06
C ALA A 289 17.53 12.93 18.30
N ALA A 290 18.00 12.41 19.44
CA ALA A 290 17.77 11.02 19.82
C ALA A 290 16.29 10.67 19.93
N ARG A 291 15.46 11.60 20.43
CA ARG A 291 14.00 11.45 20.51
C ARG A 291 13.29 11.58 19.18
N LEU A 292 13.82 12.34 18.21
CA LEU A 292 13.28 12.35 16.85
C LEU A 292 13.49 11.00 16.17
N VAL A 293 14.63 10.34 16.42
CA VAL A 293 14.95 9.03 15.85
C VAL A 293 14.32 7.88 16.63
N GLY A 294 14.29 7.98 17.97
CA GLY A 294 13.98 6.89 18.91
C GLY A 294 15.23 6.17 19.46
N ARG A 295 16.43 6.58 19.04
CA ARG A 295 17.73 6.04 19.48
C ARG A 295 18.77 7.16 19.58
N TRP A 296 19.68 7.02 20.52
CA TRP A 296 20.91 7.80 20.56
C TRP A 296 21.82 7.47 19.39
N ARG A 297 22.76 8.37 19.06
CA ARG A 297 23.66 8.16 17.93
C ARG A 297 24.53 6.92 18.03
N CYS A 298 24.84 6.44 19.23
CA CYS A 298 25.54 5.16 19.46
C CYS A 298 24.68 3.92 19.15
N GLY A 299 23.36 4.08 19.05
CA GLY A 299 22.39 3.02 18.79
C GLY A 299 21.56 2.61 19.99
N ALA A 300 21.92 3.03 21.22
CA ALA A 300 21.12 2.79 22.42
C ALA A 300 19.71 3.38 22.27
N SER A 301 18.69 2.64 22.69
CA SER A 301 17.29 3.05 22.62
C SER A 301 17.00 4.18 23.61
N VAL A 302 16.24 5.18 23.17
CA VAL A 302 15.78 6.24 24.08
C VAL A 302 14.87 5.65 25.16
N HIS A 303 14.14 4.59 24.83
CA HIS A 303 13.20 3.93 25.74
C HIS A 303 13.90 3.36 26.98
N ASN A 304 14.98 2.58 26.81
CA ASN A 304 15.71 1.99 27.93
C ASN A 304 16.75 2.94 28.54
N HIS A 305 17.20 3.93 27.76
CA HIS A 305 18.25 4.89 28.18
C HIS A 305 17.79 6.35 28.00
N PRO A 306 16.71 6.80 28.65
CA PRO A 306 16.11 8.13 28.38
C PRO A 306 17.01 9.31 28.72
N ASP A 307 17.92 9.12 29.69
CA ASP A 307 18.80 10.14 30.25
C ASP A 307 20.29 9.82 30.03
N LEU A 308 20.61 9.07 28.96
CA LEU A 308 21.99 8.67 28.66
C LEU A 308 22.92 9.89 28.58
N ALA A 309 23.97 9.87 29.39
CA ALA A 309 24.96 10.95 29.47
C ALA A 309 25.97 10.87 28.30
N GLN A 310 25.48 10.97 27.06
CA GLN A 310 26.31 11.03 25.82
C GLN A 310 27.49 10.05 25.80
N ASP A 311 27.31 8.82 26.28
CA ASP A 311 28.34 7.78 26.24
C ASP A 311 28.36 7.17 24.82
N PRO A 312 29.42 7.42 24.02
CA PRO A 312 29.49 6.92 22.65
C PRO A 312 29.65 5.40 22.57
N ASP A 313 30.03 4.75 23.68
CA ASP A 313 30.38 3.33 23.77
C ASP A 313 29.23 2.48 24.34
N THR A 314 28.07 3.07 24.64
CA THR A 314 26.90 2.30 25.05
C THR A 314 26.44 1.39 23.90
N ASP A 315 26.36 0.09 24.19
CA ASP A 315 25.93 -0.91 23.22
C ASP A 315 24.48 -0.68 22.77
N PRO A 316 24.16 -0.87 21.48
CA PRO A 316 22.79 -0.83 21.01
C PRO A 316 21.97 -1.98 21.61
N ASP A 317 20.76 -1.67 22.03
CA ASP A 317 19.79 -2.62 22.57
C ASP A 317 18.54 -2.69 21.68
N ASN A 318 17.86 -3.84 21.66
CA ASN A 318 16.63 -4.00 20.88
C ASN A 318 15.45 -4.59 21.67
N VAL A 319 15.62 -4.81 22.97
CA VAL A 319 14.58 -5.28 23.90
C VAL A 319 13.71 -4.09 24.32
N ILE A 320 12.83 -3.66 23.41
CA ILE A 320 11.87 -2.57 23.61
C ILE A 320 10.49 -3.00 23.10
N SER A 321 9.41 -2.58 23.77
CA SER A 321 8.03 -2.86 23.33
C SER A 321 7.17 -1.60 23.22
N TYR A 322 7.52 -0.54 23.94
CA TYR A 322 6.72 0.69 24.13
C TYR A 322 5.39 0.50 24.88
N LYS A 323 5.13 -0.68 25.43
CA LYS A 323 3.90 -1.00 26.16
C LYS A 323 3.72 -0.13 27.42
N ASP A 324 4.81 0.21 28.06
CA ASP A 324 4.91 1.02 29.27
C ASP A 324 5.10 2.53 28.99
N ASP A 325 5.12 2.92 27.71
CA ASP A 325 5.17 4.32 27.27
C ASP A 325 4.06 4.63 26.24
N PRO A 326 2.77 4.38 26.57
CA PRO A 326 1.66 4.55 25.62
C PRO A 326 1.51 6.00 25.18
N ASP A 327 1.76 6.97 26.07
CA ASP A 327 1.65 8.41 25.78
C ASP A 327 2.85 8.97 24.99
N GLY A 328 3.92 8.20 24.82
CA GLY A 328 5.15 8.65 24.17
C GLY A 328 5.90 9.74 24.94
N VAL A 329 5.89 9.68 26.27
CA VAL A 329 6.62 10.63 27.14
C VAL A 329 8.12 10.30 27.15
N ILE A 330 8.48 9.02 27.04
CA ILE A 330 9.88 8.58 26.98
C ILE A 330 10.37 8.65 25.53
N THR A 331 9.70 7.92 24.64
CA THR A 331 9.96 7.87 23.20
C THR A 331 8.77 8.46 22.47
N PRO A 332 8.88 9.69 21.92
CA PRO A 332 7.77 10.36 21.25
C PRO A 332 7.02 9.48 20.26
N LEU A 333 5.70 9.66 20.18
CA LEU A 333 4.85 8.89 19.26
C LEU A 333 5.22 9.10 17.78
N PHE A 334 5.77 10.27 17.46
CA PHE A 334 6.25 10.62 16.14
C PHE A 334 7.70 10.19 15.86
N SER A 335 8.41 9.57 16.82
CA SER A 335 9.80 9.12 16.61
C SER A 335 9.90 8.18 15.42
N HIS A 336 10.92 8.36 14.58
CA HIS A 336 11.09 7.61 13.34
C HIS A 336 11.01 6.08 13.52
N LEU A 337 11.76 5.53 14.47
CA LEU A 337 11.78 4.09 14.73
C LEU A 337 10.49 3.56 15.37
N ARG A 338 9.74 4.42 16.06
CA ARG A 338 8.41 4.08 16.61
C ARG A 338 7.33 4.15 15.53
N LYS A 339 7.40 5.11 14.61
CA LYS A 339 6.53 5.18 13.42
C LYS A 339 6.71 3.97 12.51
N THR A 340 7.96 3.61 12.22
CA THR A 340 8.28 2.52 11.28
C THR A 340 8.18 1.12 11.90
N ASN A 341 8.29 0.99 13.22
CA ASN A 341 7.98 -0.22 13.97
C ASN A 341 7.39 0.13 15.35
N PRO A 342 6.06 0.24 15.46
CA PRO A 342 5.41 0.71 16.67
C PRO A 342 5.31 -0.35 17.77
N ARG A 343 5.64 -1.61 17.46
CA ARG A 343 5.63 -2.75 18.40
C ARG A 343 4.30 -2.82 19.17
N ASP A 344 4.36 -2.89 20.50
CA ASP A 344 3.18 -3.00 21.36
C ASP A 344 2.57 -1.62 21.67
N GLY A 345 3.17 -0.52 21.20
CA GLY A 345 2.80 0.85 21.55
C GLY A 345 1.68 1.48 20.71
N LEU A 346 0.81 0.68 20.09
CA LEU A 346 -0.26 1.14 19.19
C LEU A 346 -1.64 1.33 19.83
N ILE A 347 -1.93 0.70 20.98
CA ILE A 347 -3.26 0.72 21.63
C ILE A 347 -3.08 0.96 23.13
N ASP A 348 -4.04 1.64 23.77
CA ASP A 348 -4.13 1.66 25.23
C ASP A 348 -4.48 0.25 25.76
N GLN A 349 -3.47 -0.42 26.31
CA GLN A 349 -3.55 -1.60 27.18
C GLN A 349 -3.79 -2.99 26.52
N GLU A 350 -4.03 -3.10 25.21
CA GLU A 350 -4.06 -4.38 24.49
C GLU A 350 -2.85 -4.57 23.55
N LEU A 351 -2.23 -5.75 23.62
CA LEU A 351 -1.16 -6.14 22.70
C LEU A 351 -1.75 -6.34 21.30
N ILE A 352 -1.19 -5.67 20.30
CA ILE A 352 -1.53 -5.99 18.91
C ILE A 352 -0.94 -7.35 18.58
N ALA A 353 -1.80 -8.24 18.10
CA ALA A 353 -1.41 -9.57 17.68
C ALA A 353 -0.29 -9.48 16.62
N GLU A 354 0.75 -10.27 16.82
CA GLU A 354 1.98 -10.27 16.01
C GLU A 354 1.70 -10.43 14.50
N GLU A 355 0.64 -11.15 14.17
CA GLU A 355 0.14 -11.43 12.82
C GLU A 355 -0.35 -10.17 12.09
N VAL A 356 -0.64 -9.09 12.83
CA VAL A 356 -1.07 -7.79 12.28
C VAL A 356 0.14 -6.93 11.89
N LEU A 357 1.26 -7.06 12.61
CA LEU A 357 2.47 -6.23 12.43
C LEU A 357 3.52 -6.88 11.54
N ASP A 358 3.62 -8.21 11.54
CA ASP A 358 4.57 -8.93 10.68
C ASP A 358 4.43 -8.63 9.19
N PRO A 359 3.20 -8.57 8.63
CA PRO A 359 3.02 -8.25 7.22
C PRO A 359 3.42 -6.81 6.85
N ARG A 360 3.99 -6.04 7.79
CA ARG A 360 4.49 -4.66 7.60
C ARG A 360 6.02 -4.57 7.63
N ARG A 361 6.70 -5.66 8.01
CA ARG A 361 8.15 -5.70 8.16
C ARG A 361 8.83 -5.60 6.79
N ILE A 362 10.02 -5.01 6.75
CA ILE A 362 10.89 -4.98 5.57
C ILE A 362 12.30 -5.36 5.99
N ILE A 363 13.09 -5.90 5.07
CA ILE A 363 14.52 -6.09 5.26
C ILE A 363 15.23 -4.90 4.62
N ARG A 364 16.10 -4.19 5.35
CA ARG A 364 16.83 -3.04 4.81
C ARG A 364 18.28 -3.41 4.48
N ARG A 365 18.78 -2.85 3.38
CA ARG A 365 20.16 -2.98 2.88
C ARG A 365 20.71 -1.61 2.45
N GLY A 366 20.29 -0.57 3.17
CA GLY A 366 20.68 0.79 2.86
C GLY A 366 22.17 1.05 3.07
N ILE A 367 22.71 2.02 2.35
CA ILE A 367 24.10 2.46 2.49
C ILE A 367 24.23 3.98 2.27
N PRO A 368 25.05 4.71 3.02
CA PRO A 368 25.27 6.13 2.78
C PRO A 368 25.93 6.40 1.41
N TYR A 369 25.73 7.60 0.87
CA TYR A 369 26.51 8.13 -0.26
C TYR A 369 26.98 9.56 0.03
N GLY A 370 28.06 9.96 -0.64
CA GLY A 370 28.66 11.30 -0.46
C GLY A 370 29.55 11.40 0.78
N ALA A 371 30.38 12.45 0.80
CA ALA A 371 31.29 12.67 1.91
C ALA A 371 30.55 13.16 3.16
N PRO A 372 31.04 12.82 4.37
CA PRO A 372 30.49 13.36 5.61
C PRO A 372 30.52 14.89 5.60
N PHE A 373 29.49 15.54 6.14
CA PHE A 373 29.47 17.00 6.22
C PHE A 373 30.65 17.54 7.04
N ASP A 374 31.39 18.45 6.42
CA ASP A 374 32.50 19.23 6.98
C ASP A 374 32.51 20.61 6.31
N PRO A 375 32.04 21.67 7.00
CA PRO A 375 31.95 23.01 6.42
C PRO A 375 33.31 23.66 6.18
N ALA A 376 34.40 23.14 6.75
CA ALA A 376 35.76 23.68 6.61
C ALA A 376 36.58 22.98 5.52
N SER A 377 36.06 21.88 4.95
CA SER A 377 36.77 21.09 3.94
C SER A 377 36.20 21.33 2.54
N SER A 378 37.09 21.25 1.54
CA SER A 378 36.67 21.24 0.13
C SER A 378 35.94 19.94 -0.26
N LYS A 379 36.16 18.85 0.49
CA LYS A 379 35.42 17.59 0.40
C LYS A 379 34.45 17.48 1.58
N GLY A 380 33.16 17.30 1.32
CA GLY A 380 32.11 17.31 2.36
C GLY A 380 31.58 18.71 2.68
N GLY A 381 31.90 19.72 1.87
CA GLY A 381 31.43 21.10 2.04
C GLY A 381 29.90 21.25 1.90
N PRO A 382 29.36 22.45 2.18
CA PRO A 382 27.90 22.67 2.26
C PRO A 382 27.13 22.29 1.00
N ASP A 383 27.71 22.49 -0.19
CA ASP A 383 27.05 22.24 -1.48
C ASP A 383 27.21 20.79 -1.98
N GLU A 384 27.99 19.94 -1.30
CA GLU A 384 28.14 18.55 -1.73
C GLU A 384 26.90 17.71 -1.43
N LEU A 385 26.48 16.90 -2.41
CA LEU A 385 25.37 15.97 -2.25
C LEU A 385 25.77 14.79 -1.36
N ARG A 386 24.91 14.51 -0.38
CA ARG A 386 25.06 13.39 0.55
C ARG A 386 23.71 12.86 0.94
N GLY A 387 23.67 11.61 1.38
CA GLY A 387 22.43 11.03 1.85
C GLY A 387 22.50 9.52 2.01
N LEU A 388 21.34 8.90 1.97
CA LEU A 388 21.18 7.46 2.11
C LEU A 388 20.64 6.87 0.81
N LEU A 389 21.32 5.84 0.31
CA LEU A 389 20.73 4.94 -0.67
C LEU A 389 19.93 3.90 0.12
N PHE A 390 18.64 4.16 0.29
CA PHE A 390 17.73 3.24 0.95
C PHE A 390 17.39 2.09 0.00
N ILE A 391 17.62 0.86 0.46
CA ILE A 391 17.29 -0.36 -0.28
C ILE A 391 16.50 -1.25 0.68
N CYS A 392 15.36 -1.78 0.24
CA CYS A 392 14.64 -2.78 1.02
C CYS A 392 14.02 -3.88 0.17
N TYR A 393 13.85 -5.04 0.81
CA TYR A 393 13.30 -6.26 0.23
C TYR A 393 12.04 -6.70 0.97
N GLN A 394 11.06 -7.16 0.18
CA GLN A 394 9.74 -7.61 0.67
C GLN A 394 9.02 -8.50 -0.34
N ALA A 395 8.04 -9.28 0.12
CA ALA A 395 7.15 -10.06 -0.75
C ALA A 395 5.92 -9.26 -1.23
N ASP A 396 5.54 -8.16 -0.55
CA ASP A 396 4.40 -7.32 -0.89
C ASP A 396 4.73 -5.82 -0.76
N LEU A 397 4.90 -5.13 -1.89
CA LEU A 397 5.21 -3.69 -1.94
C LEU A 397 4.14 -2.85 -1.24
N VAL A 398 2.86 -3.18 -1.43
CA VAL A 398 1.73 -2.36 -0.99
C VAL A 398 1.50 -2.53 0.51
N ARG A 399 1.61 -3.76 1.02
CA ARG A 399 1.35 -4.05 2.45
C ARG A 399 2.53 -3.74 3.36
N GLN A 400 3.75 -3.64 2.82
CA GLN A 400 4.98 -3.42 3.58
C GLN A 400 5.53 -2.00 3.33
N PHE A 401 6.34 -1.80 2.28
CA PHE A 401 7.02 -0.51 2.05
C PHE A 401 6.03 0.67 1.87
N GLU A 402 5.07 0.57 0.95
CA GLU A 402 4.12 1.65 0.72
C GLU A 402 3.22 1.87 1.93
N PHE A 403 2.82 0.79 2.61
CA PHE A 403 1.98 0.91 3.80
C PHE A 403 2.68 1.70 4.89
N MET A 404 3.94 1.36 5.17
CA MET A 404 4.77 2.03 6.16
C MET A 404 4.96 3.51 5.82
N GLN A 405 5.32 3.83 4.56
CA GLN A 405 5.50 5.21 4.15
C GLN A 405 4.19 6.00 4.23
N ARG A 406 3.09 5.48 3.67
CA ARG A 406 1.82 6.19 3.56
C ARG A 406 1.08 6.28 4.90
N ASN A 407 0.85 5.14 5.55
CA ASN A 407 -0.11 5.03 6.66
C ASN A 407 0.54 5.27 8.02
N TRP A 408 1.87 5.19 8.12
CA TRP A 408 2.57 5.41 9.38
C TRP A 408 3.41 6.68 9.34
N VAL A 409 4.40 6.71 8.44
CA VAL A 409 5.39 7.80 8.34
C VAL A 409 4.71 9.12 7.93
N ASN A 410 3.91 9.10 6.87
CA ASN A 410 3.23 10.29 6.34
C ASN A 410 1.95 10.65 7.10
N THR A 411 1.36 9.77 7.92
CA THR A 411 0.05 10.02 8.54
C THR A 411 0.21 10.77 9.88
N PRO A 412 -0.35 11.99 10.02
CA PRO A 412 -0.21 12.78 11.25
C PRO A 412 -0.93 12.16 12.45
N ASN A 413 -2.08 11.53 12.22
CA ASN A 413 -2.86 10.83 13.25
C ASN A 413 -2.40 9.37 13.45
N PHE A 414 -1.11 9.08 13.32
CA PHE A 414 -0.58 7.75 13.60
C PHE A 414 0.45 7.80 14.74
N PRO A 415 0.37 6.93 15.76
CA PRO A 415 -0.72 5.99 16.07
C PRO A 415 -2.09 6.69 16.19
N PRO A 416 -3.20 6.01 15.83
CA PRO A 416 -4.53 6.61 15.85
C PRO A 416 -5.04 6.89 17.27
N ASP A 417 -6.14 7.64 17.35
CA ASP A 417 -6.91 7.89 18.57
C ASP A 417 -6.11 8.58 19.68
N ARG A 418 -5.29 9.57 19.29
CA ARG A 418 -4.46 10.36 20.21
C ARG A 418 -4.87 11.82 20.16
N GLU A 419 -5.03 12.43 21.33
CA GLU A 419 -5.30 13.85 21.49
C GLU A 419 -4.25 14.50 22.41
N PRO A 420 -3.44 15.46 21.91
CA PRO A 420 -3.39 15.94 20.52
C PRO A 420 -2.77 14.91 19.55
N MET A 421 -3.02 15.08 18.25
CA MET A 421 -2.44 14.23 17.20
C MET A 421 -0.89 14.19 17.28
N PRO A 422 -0.24 13.02 17.10
CA PRO A 422 1.21 12.89 17.22
C PRO A 422 1.99 13.73 16.21
N GLY A 423 1.47 13.86 14.99
CA GLY A 423 2.15 14.46 13.85
C GLY A 423 2.87 13.42 12.97
N PRO A 424 3.37 13.83 11.79
CA PRO A 424 4.10 12.96 10.89
C PRO A 424 5.51 12.64 11.43
N ASP A 425 6.19 11.69 10.78
CA ASP A 425 7.61 11.42 11.03
C ASP A 425 8.48 12.65 10.68
N PRO A 426 9.27 13.21 11.62
CA PRO A 426 10.03 14.43 11.39
C PRO A 426 11.30 14.24 10.55
N MET A 427 11.64 13.00 10.18
CA MET A 427 12.83 12.67 9.39
C MET A 427 12.49 12.45 7.91
N ILE A 428 11.57 11.53 7.62
CA ILE A 428 11.36 11.00 6.26
C ILE A 428 9.92 11.10 5.76
N ALA A 429 9.04 11.82 6.45
CA ALA A 429 7.72 12.10 5.91
C ALA A 429 7.82 12.87 4.58
N GLY A 430 7.01 12.44 3.62
CA GLY A 430 6.85 13.12 2.35
C GLY A 430 6.16 14.47 2.51
N ALA A 431 6.22 15.29 1.47
CA ALA A 431 5.40 16.48 1.37
C ALA A 431 4.02 16.06 0.84
N LEU A 432 2.94 16.40 1.52
CA LEU A 432 1.61 16.47 0.90
C LEU A 432 0.96 17.73 1.47
N THR A 433 0.12 18.36 0.66
CA THR A 433 -0.66 19.55 1.00
C THR A 433 -1.54 19.41 2.25
N GLU A 434 -1.72 18.19 2.78
CA GLU A 434 -2.47 17.87 4.01
C GLU A 434 -1.67 17.07 5.08
N ILE A 435 -0.34 16.85 4.92
CA ILE A 435 0.51 16.21 5.97
C ILE A 435 0.75 17.14 7.19
N GLY A 436 0.06 18.29 7.23
CA GLY A 436 0.18 19.29 8.28
C GLY A 436 1.39 20.19 8.06
N SER A 437 1.46 21.27 8.81
CA SER A 437 2.54 22.26 8.87
C SER A 437 3.94 21.70 9.19
N GLY A 438 4.11 20.37 9.27
CA GLY A 438 5.26 19.70 9.87
C GLY A 438 5.17 19.65 11.40
N ASP A 439 3.97 19.82 11.93
CA ASP A 439 3.73 19.96 13.37
C ASP A 439 3.67 18.58 14.04
N VAL A 440 4.40 18.46 15.14
CA VAL A 440 4.41 17.24 15.97
C VAL A 440 4.13 17.57 17.43
N ALA A 441 3.43 16.67 18.10
CA ALA A 441 3.03 16.81 19.50
C ALA A 441 4.08 16.18 20.43
N PHE A 442 4.90 17.01 21.10
CA PHE A 442 5.88 16.55 22.07
C PHE A 442 5.26 16.44 23.46
N ALA A 443 4.99 15.20 23.89
CA ALA A 443 4.40 14.90 25.19
C ALA A 443 5.46 14.87 26.31
N THR A 444 5.13 15.49 27.45
CA THR A 444 5.94 15.48 28.67
C THR A 444 5.10 15.33 29.91
N LYS A 445 5.73 14.96 31.04
CA LYS A 445 5.10 14.95 32.36
C LYS A 445 5.82 15.91 33.29
N THR A 446 5.22 17.07 33.56
CA THR A 446 5.74 18.07 34.52
C THR A 446 4.96 17.96 35.83
N ASN A 447 5.63 17.67 36.95
CA ASN A 447 4.99 17.47 38.26
C ASN A 447 3.81 16.46 38.25
N GLY A 448 3.90 15.42 37.41
CA GLY A 448 2.85 14.40 37.26
C GLY A 448 1.66 14.79 36.39
N LYS A 449 1.62 16.00 35.83
CA LYS A 449 0.62 16.42 34.83
C LYS A 449 1.16 16.21 33.42
N ALA A 450 0.34 15.63 32.55
CA ALA A 450 0.65 15.53 31.13
C ALA A 450 0.54 16.92 30.49
N GLU A 451 1.59 17.33 29.78
CA GLU A 451 1.68 18.57 29.03
C GLU A 451 2.20 18.25 27.63
N THR A 452 1.71 18.99 26.63
CA THR A 452 2.14 18.81 25.24
C THR A 452 2.62 20.13 24.67
N THR A 453 3.77 20.10 24.01
CA THR A 453 4.31 21.24 23.26
C THR A 453 4.39 20.89 21.78
N THR A 454 3.86 21.76 20.93
CA THR A 454 3.98 21.61 19.49
C THR A 454 5.38 22.00 19.02
N LEU A 455 6.03 21.12 18.27
CA LEU A 455 7.27 21.38 17.55
C LEU A 455 7.00 21.45 16.05
N HIS A 456 7.84 22.17 15.32
CA HIS A 456 7.69 22.36 13.88
C HIS A 456 8.90 21.82 13.13
N PHE A 457 8.70 20.88 12.21
CA PHE A 457 9.75 20.29 11.40
C PHE A 457 9.52 20.51 9.91
N LYS A 458 10.58 20.93 9.22
CA LYS A 458 10.63 20.96 7.77
C LYS A 458 11.20 19.62 7.30
N PRO A 459 10.84 19.18 6.09
CA PRO A 459 11.47 18.00 5.53
C PRO A 459 12.96 18.33 5.26
N PHE A 460 13.87 17.46 5.69
CA PHE A 460 15.32 17.53 5.41
C PHE A 460 15.86 16.31 4.67
N VAL A 461 14.96 15.35 4.42
CA VAL A 461 15.21 14.25 3.52
C VAL A 461 14.46 14.51 2.21
N ASN A 462 15.16 14.40 1.10
CA ASN A 462 14.63 14.62 -0.25
C ASN A 462 14.71 13.34 -1.06
N THR A 463 13.64 13.01 -1.76
CA THR A 463 13.64 11.90 -2.71
C THR A 463 14.23 12.39 -4.02
N GLU A 464 15.41 11.90 -4.35
CA GLU A 464 16.16 12.26 -5.55
C GLU A 464 16.16 11.11 -6.58
N GLY A 465 15.41 10.06 -6.33
CA GLY A 465 15.25 8.90 -7.20
C GLY A 465 14.55 7.76 -6.48
N SER A 466 13.60 7.10 -7.14
CA SER A 466 12.93 5.91 -6.60
C SER A 466 12.65 4.89 -7.70
N LEU A 467 12.83 3.61 -7.39
CA LEU A 467 12.61 2.52 -8.33
C LEU A 467 12.01 1.30 -7.61
N TYR A 468 11.03 0.66 -8.25
CA TYR A 468 10.58 -0.68 -7.92
C TYR A 468 11.16 -1.69 -8.91
N ALA A 469 11.83 -2.70 -8.38
CA ALA A 469 12.38 -3.81 -9.13
C ALA A 469 11.97 -5.13 -8.49
N PHE A 470 12.22 -6.24 -9.20
CA PHE A 470 12.03 -7.59 -8.71
C PHE A 470 13.35 -8.33 -8.82
N THR A 471 13.82 -8.90 -7.71
CA THR A 471 15.02 -9.72 -7.60
C THR A 471 14.62 -11.18 -7.81
N PRO A 472 14.80 -11.75 -9.01
CA PRO A 472 14.27 -13.07 -9.32
C PRO A 472 15.18 -14.17 -8.77
N SER A 473 14.65 -15.38 -8.66
CA SER A 473 15.45 -16.56 -8.36
C SER A 473 16.44 -16.89 -9.48
N LEU A 474 17.51 -17.63 -9.17
CA LEU A 474 18.50 -18.02 -10.16
C LEU A 474 17.88 -18.87 -11.28
N THR A 475 16.95 -19.78 -10.97
CA THR A 475 16.20 -20.53 -12.00
C THR A 475 15.42 -19.60 -12.94
N THR A 476 14.74 -18.59 -12.41
CA THR A 476 14.01 -17.62 -13.23
C THR A 476 14.93 -16.83 -14.14
N LEU A 477 16.10 -16.41 -13.64
CA LEU A 477 17.09 -15.71 -14.46
C LEU A 477 17.67 -16.60 -15.57
N ARG A 478 17.92 -17.90 -15.30
CA ARG A 478 18.32 -18.86 -16.35
C ARG A 478 17.26 -18.97 -17.44
N ASN A 479 15.99 -19.14 -17.05
CA ASN A 479 14.87 -19.22 -17.99
C ASN A 479 14.71 -17.94 -18.81
N LEU A 480 14.87 -16.76 -18.20
CA LEU A 480 14.88 -15.47 -18.91
C LEU A 480 16.03 -15.38 -19.92
N GLY A 481 17.25 -15.76 -19.52
CA GLY A 481 18.41 -15.79 -20.41
C GLY A 481 18.22 -16.73 -21.60
N GLU A 482 17.48 -17.82 -21.42
CA GLU A 482 17.11 -18.77 -22.46
C GLU A 482 15.89 -18.35 -23.31
N GLY A 483 15.18 -17.29 -22.92
CA GLY A 483 13.96 -16.84 -23.58
C GLY A 483 12.77 -17.79 -23.37
N ARG A 484 12.79 -18.61 -22.31
CA ARG A 484 11.77 -19.63 -22.00
C ARG A 484 10.70 -19.17 -21.00
N LEU A 485 10.79 -17.93 -20.51
CA LEU A 485 9.79 -17.41 -19.59
C LEU A 485 8.60 -16.86 -20.40
N ASP A 486 7.53 -17.64 -20.46
CA ASP A 486 6.33 -17.33 -21.25
C ASP A 486 5.15 -16.81 -20.41
N GLY A 487 5.33 -16.61 -19.11
CA GLY A 487 4.29 -16.05 -18.24
C GLY A 487 3.08 -16.97 -18.03
N THR A 488 3.17 -18.27 -18.39
CA THR A 488 2.12 -19.22 -18.04
C THR A 488 2.07 -19.43 -16.51
N PRO A 489 0.91 -19.25 -15.87
CA PRO A 489 0.72 -19.69 -14.49
C PRO A 489 0.86 -21.21 -14.43
N VAL A 490 1.77 -21.72 -13.61
CA VAL A 490 1.87 -23.17 -13.36
C VAL A 490 0.64 -23.56 -12.53
N THR A 491 -0.33 -24.21 -13.16
CA THR A 491 -1.33 -25.01 -12.45
C THR A 491 -0.60 -26.17 -11.77
N GLY A 492 -0.34 -26.03 -10.47
CA GLY A 492 0.28 -27.06 -9.64
C GLY A 492 -0.48 -28.38 -9.74
N GLY A 493 0.28 -29.47 -9.88
CA GLY A 493 -0.23 -30.80 -10.17
C GLY A 493 -1.19 -31.34 -9.11
N GLN A 494 -2.34 -31.82 -9.58
CA GLN A 494 -3.09 -32.89 -8.91
C GLN A 494 -2.80 -34.20 -9.65
N THR A 495 -2.39 -35.20 -8.89
CA THR A 495 -2.41 -36.61 -9.31
C THR A 495 -3.83 -37.01 -9.73
N THR A 496 -3.96 -37.26 -11.03
CA THR A 496 -4.88 -38.20 -11.73
C THR A 496 -6.33 -38.34 -11.25
N ALA A 497 -7.25 -37.69 -11.98
CA ALA A 497 -8.56 -38.24 -12.37
C ALA A 497 -9.02 -37.54 -13.67
N PRO A 498 -9.78 -38.21 -14.55
CA PRO A 498 -9.84 -37.89 -15.98
C PRO A 498 -10.63 -36.62 -16.30
N GLN A 499 -10.14 -35.88 -17.29
CA GLN A 499 -10.79 -34.70 -17.89
C GLN A 499 -12.20 -35.01 -18.41
N PRO A 500 -13.10 -34.01 -18.39
CA PRO A 500 -13.96 -33.72 -19.51
C PRO A 500 -13.38 -32.56 -20.34
N SER A 501 -13.54 -32.72 -21.65
CA SER A 501 -13.15 -31.84 -22.75
C SER A 501 -13.44 -30.36 -22.53
N GLY A 502 -12.53 -29.54 -23.04
CA GLY A 502 -12.62 -28.09 -22.99
C GLY A 502 -13.86 -27.52 -23.68
N ASP A 503 -14.37 -26.46 -23.08
CA ASP A 503 -15.16 -25.44 -23.75
C ASP A 503 -14.48 -24.09 -23.48
N GLN A 504 -14.04 -23.44 -24.57
CA GLN A 504 -13.71 -22.02 -24.55
C GLN A 504 -14.99 -21.26 -24.23
N GLN A 505 -15.10 -20.68 -23.04
CA GLN A 505 -16.24 -19.82 -22.73
C GLN A 505 -16.01 -18.44 -23.36
N PRO A 506 -16.96 -17.94 -24.17
CA PRO A 506 -16.78 -16.72 -24.95
C PRO A 506 -16.67 -15.46 -24.06
N PRO A 507 -16.11 -14.35 -24.59
CA PRO A 507 -16.01 -13.08 -23.87
C PRO A 507 -17.39 -12.63 -23.36
N VAL A 508 -17.47 -12.26 -22.08
CA VAL A 508 -18.70 -11.76 -21.45
C VAL A 508 -19.11 -10.46 -22.16
N GLN A 509 -20.29 -10.46 -22.79
CA GLN A 509 -20.86 -9.24 -23.35
C GLN A 509 -21.33 -8.30 -22.22
N PRO A 510 -21.20 -6.95 -22.36
CA PRO A 510 -21.73 -6.00 -21.38
C PRO A 510 -23.24 -6.18 -21.24
N GLY A 511 -23.72 -6.52 -20.04
CA GLY A 511 -25.15 -6.66 -19.73
C GLY A 511 -25.71 -5.45 -18.98
N PRO A 512 -27.01 -5.44 -18.63
CA PRO A 512 -27.56 -4.47 -17.69
C PRO A 512 -26.90 -4.61 -16.31
N ILE A 513 -26.73 -3.49 -15.61
CA ILE A 513 -26.42 -3.50 -14.17
C ILE A 513 -27.75 -3.38 -13.47
N ASP A 514 -28.06 -4.35 -12.63
CA ASP A 514 -29.33 -4.42 -11.91
C ASP A 514 -29.26 -3.69 -10.58
N GLU A 515 -28.13 -3.80 -9.86
CA GLU A 515 -27.93 -3.11 -8.59
C GLU A 515 -26.44 -2.96 -8.28
N ILE A 516 -26.09 -1.96 -7.47
CA ILE A 516 -24.74 -1.72 -6.97
C ILE A 516 -24.79 -1.55 -5.45
N LEU A 517 -23.99 -2.34 -4.73
CA LEU A 517 -23.89 -2.26 -3.27
C LEU A 517 -22.44 -1.96 -2.86
N PRO A 518 -22.17 -0.88 -2.11
CA PRO A 518 -20.84 -0.63 -1.53
C PRO A 518 -20.38 -1.77 -0.63
N TRP A 519 -19.08 -2.04 -0.64
CA TRP A 519 -18.49 -2.88 0.40
C TRP A 519 -18.59 -2.13 1.73
N PRO A 520 -19.10 -2.78 2.79
CA PRO A 520 -18.86 -2.31 4.15
C PRO A 520 -17.34 -2.24 4.35
N ASP A 521 -16.86 -1.30 5.16
CA ASP A 521 -15.45 -1.13 5.58
C ASP A 521 -14.35 -0.92 4.51
N VAL A 522 -14.65 -1.05 3.21
CA VAL A 522 -13.67 -0.82 2.12
C VAL A 522 -14.11 0.28 1.18
N ALA A 523 -13.41 1.42 1.24
CA ALA A 523 -13.59 2.51 0.28
C ALA A 523 -13.36 2.05 -1.16
N ASP A 524 -14.08 2.67 -2.10
CA ASP A 524 -13.94 2.49 -3.54
C ASP A 524 -14.22 1.08 -4.08
N ARG A 525 -14.89 0.22 -3.30
CA ARG A 525 -15.30 -1.12 -3.74
C ARG A 525 -16.79 -1.33 -3.68
N TYR A 526 -17.27 -2.08 -4.68
CA TYR A 526 -18.69 -2.31 -4.90
C TYR A 526 -18.93 -3.76 -5.33
N TRP A 527 -20.04 -4.32 -4.88
CA TRP A 527 -20.67 -5.45 -5.55
C TRP A 527 -21.59 -4.92 -6.64
N VAL A 528 -21.44 -5.44 -7.85
CA VAL A 528 -22.27 -5.12 -9.00
C VAL A 528 -23.06 -6.37 -9.37
N PHE A 529 -24.38 -6.26 -9.29
CA PHE A 529 -25.33 -7.33 -9.59
C PHE A 529 -25.80 -7.22 -11.04
N SER A 530 -25.78 -8.33 -11.77
CA SER A 530 -26.22 -8.43 -13.16
C SER A 530 -26.75 -9.84 -13.43
N GLY A 531 -28.07 -9.94 -13.54
CA GLY A 531 -28.83 -11.19 -13.54
C GLY A 531 -28.47 -12.06 -12.34
N ARG A 532 -28.08 -13.30 -12.62
CA ARG A 532 -27.62 -14.27 -11.62
C ARG A 532 -26.17 -14.06 -11.15
N THR A 533 -25.51 -13.00 -11.58
CA THR A 533 -24.08 -12.80 -11.31
C THR A 533 -23.85 -11.62 -10.38
N VAL A 534 -23.01 -11.80 -9.36
CA VAL A 534 -22.42 -10.71 -8.58
C VAL A 534 -20.93 -10.60 -8.90
N ARG A 535 -20.45 -9.39 -9.12
CA ARG A 535 -19.03 -9.09 -9.38
C ARG A 535 -18.53 -8.07 -8.40
N VAL A 536 -17.26 -8.16 -8.06
CA VAL A 536 -16.60 -7.11 -7.30
C VAL A 536 -16.01 -6.13 -8.30
N VAL A 537 -16.25 -4.85 -8.09
CA VAL A 537 -15.77 -3.75 -8.91
C VAL A 537 -15.06 -2.76 -8.00
N GLY A 538 -13.95 -2.19 -8.48
CA GLY A 538 -13.25 -1.11 -7.78
C GLY A 538 -13.19 0.12 -8.65
N VAL A 539 -13.35 1.29 -8.03
CA VAL A 539 -13.15 2.58 -8.68
C VAL A 539 -11.74 3.08 -8.34
N GLY A 540 -10.99 3.55 -9.33
CA GLY A 540 -9.64 4.08 -9.10
C GLY A 540 -9.66 5.48 -8.47
N ALA A 541 -8.66 5.80 -7.64
CA ALA A 541 -8.52 7.11 -6.99
C ALA A 541 -8.47 8.29 -8.00
N ASP A 542 -7.99 8.03 -9.24
CA ASP A 542 -7.95 9.02 -10.32
C ASP A 542 -9.34 9.50 -10.77
N GLU A 543 -10.35 8.63 -10.73
CA GLU A 543 -11.70 9.01 -11.18
C GLU A 543 -12.43 9.84 -10.12
N ALA A 544 -12.25 9.52 -8.83
CA ALA A 544 -12.78 10.34 -7.73
C ALA A 544 -12.21 11.78 -7.75
N GLY A 545 -11.01 11.98 -8.28
CA GLY A 545 -10.35 13.29 -8.45
C GLY A 545 -10.65 14.03 -9.76
N ARG A 546 -10.96 13.32 -10.86
CA ARG A 546 -11.00 13.88 -12.24
C ARG A 546 -12.36 13.76 -12.93
N LEU A 547 -13.45 13.98 -12.20
CA LEU A 547 -14.84 13.81 -12.68
C LEU A 547 -15.26 14.71 -13.87
N THR A 548 -14.33 15.51 -14.43
CA THR A 548 -14.56 16.49 -15.51
C THR A 548 -13.79 16.23 -16.82
N THR A 549 -12.85 15.27 -16.90
CA THR A 549 -11.90 15.16 -18.03
C THR A 549 -12.35 14.24 -19.18
N GLY A 550 -13.55 13.68 -19.11
CA GLY A 550 -14.18 12.98 -20.25
C GLY A 550 -13.69 11.57 -20.57
N SER A 551 -12.75 10.99 -19.81
CA SER A 551 -12.27 9.60 -20.00
C SER A 551 -13.00 8.58 -19.10
N ASP A 552 -13.25 7.37 -19.62
CA ASP A 552 -13.80 6.20 -18.89
C ASP A 552 -12.73 5.14 -18.58
N ALA A 553 -11.45 5.49 -18.68
CA ALA A 553 -10.36 4.51 -18.55
C ALA A 553 -10.27 3.88 -17.16
N ALA A 554 -10.82 4.54 -16.13
CA ALA A 554 -10.80 4.11 -14.72
C ALA A 554 -12.19 3.86 -14.11
N THR A 555 -13.26 3.96 -14.89
CA THR A 555 -14.63 3.72 -14.41
C THR A 555 -14.88 2.26 -14.13
N ALA A 556 -14.93 1.93 -12.84
CA ALA A 556 -15.47 0.68 -12.34
C ALA A 556 -14.79 -0.57 -12.94
N LEU A 557 -13.56 -0.85 -12.53
CA LEU A 557 -12.80 -2.02 -12.97
C LEU A 557 -13.25 -3.29 -12.23
N ALA A 558 -13.68 -4.34 -12.94
CA ALA A 558 -14.06 -5.61 -12.34
C ALA A 558 -12.82 -6.35 -11.77
N ILE A 559 -12.84 -6.64 -10.46
CA ILE A 559 -11.74 -7.19 -9.65
C ILE A 559 -11.76 -8.73 -9.60
N GLY A 560 -12.67 -9.39 -10.35
CA GLY A 560 -12.81 -10.84 -10.31
C GLY A 560 -13.81 -11.40 -11.31
N THR A 561 -13.82 -12.73 -11.44
CA THR A 561 -14.85 -13.48 -12.17
C THR A 561 -16.15 -13.43 -11.39
N GLY A 562 -17.26 -13.13 -12.06
CA GLY A 562 -18.56 -13.06 -11.40
C GLY A 562 -18.94 -14.39 -10.74
N ALA A 563 -19.45 -14.30 -9.51
CA ALA A 563 -19.98 -15.44 -8.77
C ALA A 563 -21.49 -15.53 -8.99
N ASP A 564 -22.05 -16.74 -8.97
CA ASP A 564 -23.50 -16.92 -8.98
C ASP A 564 -24.10 -16.42 -7.65
N LEU A 565 -25.26 -15.74 -7.70
CA LEU A 565 -25.92 -15.21 -6.49
C LEU A 565 -26.17 -16.30 -5.45
N GLY A 566 -26.44 -17.54 -5.87
CA GLY A 566 -26.69 -18.66 -4.97
C GLY A 566 -25.49 -19.03 -4.08
N THR A 567 -24.29 -18.53 -4.38
CA THR A 567 -23.10 -18.66 -3.52
C THR A 567 -23.12 -17.73 -2.31
N TRP A 568 -23.99 -16.71 -2.30
CA TRP A 568 -24.23 -15.85 -1.16
C TRP A 568 -25.34 -16.42 -0.27
N PRO A 569 -25.07 -16.74 1.01
CA PRO A 569 -26.10 -17.32 1.87
C PRO A 569 -27.34 -16.43 2.04
N ALA A 570 -27.18 -15.10 2.00
CA ALA A 570 -28.29 -14.14 2.01
C ALA A 570 -29.17 -14.18 0.74
N LEU A 571 -28.59 -14.57 -0.40
CA LEU A 571 -29.23 -14.58 -1.72
C LEU A 571 -29.62 -15.99 -2.17
N ALA A 572 -29.64 -16.95 -1.25
CA ALA A 572 -30.14 -18.29 -1.55
C ALA A 572 -31.56 -18.22 -2.14
N GLY A 573 -31.72 -18.81 -3.33
CA GLY A 573 -32.99 -18.81 -4.08
C GLY A 573 -33.32 -17.49 -4.79
N VAL A 574 -32.42 -16.50 -4.81
CA VAL A 574 -32.59 -15.24 -5.56
C VAL A 574 -32.05 -15.43 -6.98
N GLU A 575 -32.87 -15.16 -7.99
CA GLU A 575 -32.45 -15.24 -9.41
C GLU A 575 -31.89 -13.92 -9.94
N ARG A 576 -32.37 -12.80 -9.39
CA ARG A 576 -31.96 -11.44 -9.74
C ARG A 576 -32.20 -10.53 -8.56
N VAL A 577 -31.26 -9.65 -8.26
CA VAL A 577 -31.47 -8.56 -7.30
C VAL A 577 -32.16 -7.43 -8.05
N ASP A 578 -33.35 -7.02 -7.61
CA ASP A 578 -34.11 -5.96 -8.27
C ASP A 578 -33.80 -4.58 -7.67
N ALA A 579 -33.63 -4.49 -6.34
CA ALA A 579 -33.21 -3.28 -5.64
C ALA A 579 -32.69 -3.62 -4.24
N ILE A 580 -31.82 -2.77 -3.68
CA ILE A 580 -31.37 -2.84 -2.29
C ILE A 580 -31.61 -1.51 -1.58
N TRP A 581 -32.25 -1.58 -0.41
CA TRP A 581 -32.52 -0.43 0.44
C TRP A 581 -31.82 -0.61 1.80
N PRO A 582 -30.84 0.25 2.16
CA PRO A 582 -30.22 0.25 3.49
C PRO A 582 -31.25 0.49 4.60
N VAL A 583 -31.13 -0.24 5.71
CA VAL A 583 -31.88 0.05 6.94
C VAL A 583 -31.16 1.21 7.66
N PRO A 584 -31.74 2.42 7.73
CA PRO A 584 -30.98 3.65 8.01
C PRO A 584 -30.12 3.60 9.30
N ASP A 585 -30.69 3.13 10.40
CA ASP A 585 -30.07 3.05 11.74
C ASP A 585 -29.31 1.74 12.00
N GLU A 586 -29.20 0.86 11.01
CA GLU A 586 -28.49 -0.41 11.11
C GLU A 586 -27.37 -0.52 10.07
N GLN A 587 -26.65 0.58 9.87
CA GLN A 587 -25.40 0.61 9.13
C GLN A 587 -24.23 0.63 10.13
N ASP A 588 -23.29 -0.31 9.97
CA ASP A 588 -22.21 -0.61 10.92
C ASP A 588 -22.63 -0.79 12.39
N LEU A 589 -23.82 -1.37 12.63
CA LEU A 589 -24.30 -1.64 13.98
C LEU A 589 -23.70 -2.96 14.48
N ASN A 590 -22.74 -2.87 15.42
CA ASN A 590 -21.98 -4.00 15.94
C ASN A 590 -21.19 -4.76 14.86
N GLY A 591 -20.62 -4.04 13.88
CA GLY A 591 -19.84 -4.64 12.79
C GLY A 591 -20.71 -5.37 11.76
N GLU A 592 -21.99 -5.03 11.63
CA GLU A 592 -22.88 -5.52 10.59
C GLU A 592 -23.71 -4.40 9.98
N SER A 593 -24.17 -4.61 8.75
CA SER A 593 -25.15 -3.74 8.11
C SER A 593 -26.34 -4.50 7.59
N SER A 594 -27.51 -3.94 7.83
CA SER A 594 -28.80 -4.51 7.46
C SER A 594 -29.36 -3.84 6.22
N TYR A 595 -29.98 -4.64 5.36
CA TYR A 595 -30.61 -4.16 4.13
C TYR A 595 -31.95 -4.87 3.89
N TRP A 596 -32.90 -4.14 3.29
CA TRP A 596 -34.05 -4.75 2.62
C TRP A 596 -33.68 -5.00 1.16
N LEU A 597 -33.63 -6.27 0.79
CA LEU A 597 -33.33 -6.71 -0.57
C LEU A 597 -34.63 -7.10 -1.27
N PHE A 598 -34.89 -6.48 -2.42
CA PHE A 598 -36.03 -6.74 -3.27
C PHE A 598 -35.62 -7.69 -4.40
N HIS A 599 -36.44 -8.71 -4.65
CA HIS A 599 -36.23 -9.68 -5.73
C HIS A 599 -37.56 -10.29 -6.20
N THR A 600 -37.56 -10.86 -7.39
CA THR A 600 -38.79 -11.38 -8.02
C THR A 600 -38.87 -12.90 -7.92
N VAL A 601 -40.00 -13.40 -7.41
CA VAL A 601 -40.33 -14.82 -7.34
C VAL A 601 -41.62 -15.06 -8.12
N ASN A 602 -41.59 -15.93 -9.14
CA ASN A 602 -42.74 -16.26 -9.98
C ASN A 602 -43.46 -15.01 -10.55
N GLY A 603 -42.69 -13.99 -10.97
CA GLY A 603 -43.22 -12.75 -11.53
C GLY A 603 -43.80 -11.75 -10.53
N THR A 604 -43.71 -12.03 -9.22
CA THR A 604 -44.11 -11.10 -8.15
C THR A 604 -42.87 -10.67 -7.36
N GLN A 605 -42.66 -9.36 -7.21
CA GLN A 605 -41.56 -8.86 -6.37
C GLN A 605 -41.92 -9.05 -4.89
N VAL A 606 -40.95 -9.53 -4.14
CA VAL A 606 -40.97 -9.68 -2.68
C VAL A 606 -39.72 -9.02 -2.12
N TYR A 607 -39.68 -8.79 -0.82
CA TYR A 607 -38.48 -8.31 -0.14
C TYR A 607 -38.10 -9.23 1.00
N ARG A 608 -36.81 -9.30 1.31
CA ARG A 608 -36.28 -9.98 2.49
C ARG A 608 -35.28 -9.07 3.20
N ARG A 609 -35.07 -9.30 4.48
CA ARG A 609 -34.00 -8.62 5.22
C ARG A 609 -32.73 -9.45 5.16
N ILE A 610 -31.60 -8.79 4.96
CA ILE A 610 -30.28 -9.42 4.95
C ILE A 610 -29.32 -8.64 5.84
N ASN A 611 -28.36 -9.35 6.42
CA ASN A 611 -27.25 -8.75 7.14
C ASN A 611 -25.93 -9.09 6.43
N ILE A 612 -25.02 -8.13 6.40
CA ILE A 612 -23.67 -8.28 5.88
C ILE A 612 -22.69 -7.83 6.95
N ALA A 613 -21.78 -8.71 7.35
CA ALA A 613 -20.76 -8.40 8.35
C ALA A 613 -19.60 -7.57 7.77
N HIS A 614 -19.05 -6.68 8.60
CA HIS A 614 -17.84 -5.89 8.38
C HIS A 614 -16.64 -6.72 8.83
N ASN A 615 -16.35 -7.76 8.06
CA ASN A 615 -15.21 -8.63 8.30
C ASN A 615 -14.53 -8.95 6.98
N ALA A 616 -13.32 -9.51 7.05
CA ALA A 616 -12.50 -9.79 5.86
C ALA A 616 -13.17 -10.70 4.80
N ARG A 617 -14.28 -11.39 5.13
CA ARG A 617 -15.04 -12.26 4.23
C ARG A 617 -16.41 -11.68 3.83
N HIS A 618 -16.82 -10.55 4.40
CA HIS A 618 -18.14 -9.93 4.26
C HIS A 618 -19.28 -10.95 4.30
N THR A 619 -19.26 -11.82 5.31
CA THR A 619 -20.24 -12.92 5.44
C THR A 619 -21.65 -12.36 5.48
N SER A 620 -22.53 -12.88 4.62
CA SER A 620 -23.92 -12.45 4.52
C SER A 620 -24.89 -13.52 5.01
N ARG A 621 -26.04 -13.10 5.57
CA ARG A 621 -27.13 -14.01 5.97
C ARG A 621 -28.50 -13.41 5.71
N LYS A 622 -29.47 -14.29 5.44
CA LYS A 622 -30.91 -13.96 5.36
C LYS A 622 -31.49 -13.86 6.77
N VAL A 623 -32.30 -12.83 7.02
CA VAL A 623 -32.98 -12.58 8.30
C VAL A 623 -34.49 -12.72 8.10
N GLY A 624 -35.02 -13.89 8.45
CA GLY A 624 -36.44 -14.24 8.28
C GLY A 624 -36.83 -14.50 6.82
N ASP A 625 -38.12 -14.78 6.58
CA ASP A 625 -38.65 -15.15 5.27
C ASP A 625 -38.92 -13.96 4.34
N ASP A 626 -39.18 -14.28 3.07
CA ASP A 626 -39.57 -13.31 2.05
C ASP A 626 -40.96 -12.79 2.35
N ARG A 627 -41.14 -11.48 2.18
CA ARG A 627 -42.34 -10.74 2.56
C ARG A 627 -42.94 -10.03 1.34
N PRO A 628 -44.28 -9.93 1.26
CA PRO A 628 -44.93 -9.23 0.16
C PRO A 628 -44.73 -7.71 0.30
N LEU A 629 -44.67 -7.01 -0.84
CA LEU A 629 -44.57 -5.55 -0.86
C LEU A 629 -45.74 -4.84 -0.16
N THR A 630 -46.88 -5.51 0.02
CA THR A 630 -48.04 -4.97 0.75
C THR A 630 -47.77 -4.64 2.22
N ASN A 631 -46.63 -5.08 2.77
CA ASN A 631 -46.20 -4.71 4.11
C ASN A 631 -45.69 -3.26 4.20
N TRP A 632 -45.29 -2.66 3.07
CA TRP A 632 -44.86 -1.27 2.98
C TRP A 632 -46.09 -0.37 2.81
N LYS A 633 -46.40 0.45 3.81
CA LYS A 633 -47.57 1.34 3.75
C LYS A 633 -47.40 2.44 2.70
N SER A 634 -46.19 2.95 2.55
CA SER A 634 -45.82 3.98 1.58
C SER A 634 -46.01 3.55 0.12
N PHE A 635 -46.14 2.24 -0.13
CA PHE A 635 -46.35 1.67 -1.45
C PHE A 635 -47.82 1.72 -1.90
N GLY A 636 -48.73 2.12 -1.00
CA GLY A 636 -50.17 2.19 -1.23
C GLY A 636 -50.72 3.50 -1.81
N GLY A 637 -49.87 4.44 -2.25
CA GLY A 637 -50.26 5.75 -2.82
C GLY A 637 -51.18 5.70 -4.06
N SER A 638 -51.29 6.81 -4.80
CA SER A 638 -52.23 6.94 -5.94
C SER A 638 -52.05 5.86 -7.00
N VAL A 639 -50.80 5.43 -7.22
CA VAL A 639 -50.47 4.19 -7.92
C VAL A 639 -49.82 3.24 -6.94
N ARG A 640 -50.27 1.98 -6.91
CA ARG A 640 -49.64 0.97 -6.06
C ARG A 640 -48.27 0.61 -6.61
N VAL A 641 -47.24 0.62 -5.76
CA VAL A 641 -45.91 0.09 -6.11
C VAL A 641 -46.01 -1.43 -6.14
N THR A 642 -45.79 -2.01 -7.32
CA THR A 642 -45.72 -3.46 -7.53
C THR A 642 -44.32 -3.96 -7.81
N HIS A 643 -43.39 -3.05 -8.09
CA HIS A 643 -42.00 -3.35 -8.38
C HIS A 643 -41.13 -2.12 -8.09
N VAL A 644 -40.30 -2.19 -7.04
CA VAL A 644 -39.26 -1.21 -6.75
C VAL A 644 -38.11 -1.41 -7.74
N ASP A 645 -37.71 -0.34 -8.42
CA ASP A 645 -36.60 -0.36 -9.37
C ASP A 645 -35.29 0.16 -8.75
N ALA A 646 -35.34 1.25 -7.98
CA ALA A 646 -34.17 1.83 -7.36
C ALA A 646 -34.54 2.69 -6.16
N VAL A 647 -33.62 2.84 -5.21
CA VAL A 647 -33.77 3.70 -4.04
C VAL A 647 -32.57 4.62 -3.92
N LEU A 648 -32.80 5.92 -3.78
CA LEU A 648 -31.76 6.92 -3.60
C LEU A 648 -31.96 7.66 -2.27
N PRO A 649 -31.01 7.59 -1.33
CA PRO A 649 -31.03 8.43 -0.13
C PRO A 649 -31.04 9.91 -0.49
N VAL A 650 -31.92 10.68 0.15
CA VAL A 650 -31.91 12.14 0.05
C VAL A 650 -30.74 12.65 0.90
N PRO A 651 -29.68 13.26 0.32
CA PRO A 651 -28.39 13.39 0.99
C PRO A 651 -28.44 14.10 2.35
N ASP A 652 -29.13 15.23 2.42
CA ASP A 652 -29.25 16.09 3.61
C ASP A 652 -30.45 15.74 4.51
N MET A 653 -31.20 14.68 4.19
CA MET A 653 -32.39 14.24 4.94
C MET A 653 -32.23 12.82 5.50
N GLN A 654 -30.98 12.39 5.75
CA GLN A 654 -30.67 11.17 6.51
C GLN A 654 -30.55 11.50 8.00
N HIS A 655 -31.09 10.65 8.88
CA HIS A 655 -31.03 10.81 10.34
C HIS A 655 -31.66 12.10 10.88
N MET A 656 -32.61 12.68 10.13
CA MET A 656 -33.27 13.93 10.48
C MET A 656 -34.56 13.65 11.24
N ASP A 657 -34.67 14.18 12.46
CA ASP A 657 -35.84 14.02 13.33
C ASP A 657 -36.25 12.54 13.55
N GLY A 658 -35.24 11.66 13.66
CA GLY A 658 -35.45 10.22 13.88
C GLY A 658 -35.98 9.47 12.66
N LYS A 659 -35.78 10.00 11.45
CA LYS A 659 -36.12 9.34 10.19
C LYS A 659 -35.14 9.69 9.08
N SER A 660 -35.08 8.82 8.08
CA SER A 660 -34.33 9.05 6.84
C SER A 660 -35.25 9.08 5.63
N GLN A 661 -35.00 10.02 4.70
CA GLN A 661 -35.80 10.17 3.47
C GLN A 661 -35.12 9.58 2.24
N TYR A 662 -35.94 9.06 1.33
CA TYR A 662 -35.50 8.39 0.10
C TYR A 662 -36.39 8.77 -1.09
N TRP A 663 -35.78 8.96 -2.25
CA TRP A 663 -36.50 8.88 -3.52
C TRP A 663 -36.61 7.42 -3.94
N LEU A 664 -37.84 6.93 -3.99
CA LEU A 664 -38.17 5.56 -4.40
C LEU A 664 -38.65 5.57 -5.85
N TYR A 665 -37.95 4.85 -6.72
CA TYR A 665 -38.25 4.71 -8.14
C TYR A 665 -38.97 3.38 -8.40
N HIS A 666 -40.06 3.42 -9.16
CA HIS A 666 -40.86 2.23 -9.47
C HIS A 666 -41.54 2.32 -10.83
N THR A 667 -41.73 1.17 -11.48
CA THR A 667 -42.29 1.09 -12.82
C THR A 667 -43.81 0.98 -12.77
N THR A 668 -44.49 1.86 -13.52
CA THR A 668 -45.94 1.83 -13.73
C THR A 668 -46.25 1.51 -15.20
N PRO A 669 -47.51 1.17 -15.56
CA PRO A 669 -47.90 1.00 -16.97
C PRO A 669 -47.67 2.24 -17.85
N GLN A 670 -47.49 3.42 -17.25
CA GLN A 670 -47.29 4.70 -17.93
C GLN A 670 -45.81 5.10 -18.01
N GLY A 671 -44.90 4.25 -17.54
CA GLY A 671 -43.47 4.54 -17.39
C GLY A 671 -43.02 4.57 -15.93
N GLN A 672 -41.71 4.71 -15.71
CA GLN A 672 -41.17 4.79 -14.36
C GLN A 672 -41.54 6.12 -13.70
N ARG A 673 -41.88 6.05 -12.41
CA ARG A 673 -42.20 7.18 -11.54
C ARG A 673 -41.25 7.16 -10.36
N TYR A 674 -41.15 8.29 -9.68
CA TYR A 674 -40.50 8.36 -8.37
C TYR A 674 -41.39 9.05 -7.36
N ARG A 675 -41.29 8.64 -6.10
CA ARG A 675 -41.99 9.22 -4.95
C ARG A 675 -41.01 9.49 -3.82
N LEU A 676 -41.42 10.32 -2.86
CA LEU A 676 -40.63 10.60 -1.66
C LEU A 676 -41.20 9.80 -0.51
N VAL A 677 -40.35 9.02 0.16
CA VAL A 677 -40.72 8.21 1.32
C VAL A 677 -39.73 8.47 2.46
N SER A 678 -40.18 8.29 3.70
CA SER A 678 -39.30 8.25 4.86
C SER A 678 -39.46 6.98 5.66
N VAL A 679 -38.40 6.54 6.32
CA VAL A 679 -38.41 5.41 7.25
C VAL A 679 -37.98 5.90 8.62
N THR A 680 -38.74 5.57 9.67
CA THR A 680 -38.36 5.87 11.05
C THR A 680 -37.15 5.05 11.47
N GLU A 681 -36.28 5.67 12.26
CA GLU A 681 -35.08 5.05 12.84
C GLU A 681 -35.40 4.57 14.25
N ASP A 682 -36.39 3.70 14.30
CA ASP A 682 -36.82 2.98 15.50
C ASP A 682 -36.91 1.49 15.17
N THR A 683 -37.13 0.67 16.20
CA THR A 683 -37.21 -0.78 16.05
C THR A 683 -38.33 -1.26 15.13
N ASN A 684 -39.28 -0.39 14.77
CA ASN A 684 -40.39 -0.73 13.88
C ASN A 684 -40.10 -0.39 12.41
N HIS A 685 -39.13 0.48 12.11
CA HIS A 685 -38.79 0.95 10.78
C HIS A 685 -40.03 1.32 9.96
N THR A 686 -40.89 2.17 10.54
CA THR A 686 -42.17 2.56 9.93
C THR A 686 -41.94 3.37 8.67
N ASP A 687 -42.46 2.89 7.55
CA ASP A 687 -42.37 3.56 6.26
C ASP A 687 -43.55 4.52 6.01
N ILE A 688 -43.25 5.71 5.50
CA ILE A 688 -44.19 6.82 5.34
C ILE A 688 -44.09 7.36 3.91
N LEU A 689 -45.25 7.56 3.26
CA LEU A 689 -45.33 8.27 1.99
C LEU A 689 -45.33 9.78 2.25
N ASP A 690 -44.17 10.43 2.10
CA ASP A 690 -44.05 11.88 2.24
C ASP A 690 -44.62 12.62 1.03
N ARG A 691 -44.48 12.04 -0.17
CA ARG A 691 -44.98 12.63 -1.41
C ARG A 691 -45.24 11.57 -2.45
N ASP A 692 -46.41 11.64 -3.08
CA ASP A 692 -46.84 10.71 -4.13
C ASP A 692 -46.05 10.88 -5.46
N ASP A 693 -46.38 10.02 -6.42
CA ASP A 693 -45.67 9.84 -7.69
C ASP A 693 -45.47 11.11 -8.50
N ARG A 694 -44.26 11.22 -9.04
CA ARG A 694 -43.85 12.23 -9.99
C ARG A 694 -43.21 11.59 -11.21
N ASP A 695 -43.32 12.32 -12.31
CA ASP A 695 -42.65 12.01 -13.57
C ASP A 695 -41.13 12.15 -13.44
N LEU A 696 -40.38 11.20 -14.00
CA LEU A 696 -38.92 11.26 -14.06
C LEU A 696 -38.40 12.59 -14.64
N GLY A 697 -39.13 13.20 -15.59
CA GLY A 697 -38.77 14.48 -16.20
C GLY A 697 -38.74 15.68 -15.23
N ARG A 698 -39.08 15.47 -13.95
CA ARG A 698 -38.84 16.46 -12.89
C ARG A 698 -37.37 16.53 -12.45
N TRP A 699 -36.59 15.49 -12.71
CA TRP A 699 -35.14 15.50 -12.56
C TRP A 699 -34.51 16.05 -13.84
N ARG A 700 -33.88 17.21 -13.74
CA ARG A 700 -33.21 17.82 -14.89
C ARG A 700 -32.03 16.96 -15.37
N SER A 701 -31.31 16.36 -14.44
CA SER A 701 -30.17 15.48 -14.69
C SER A 701 -30.55 14.16 -15.41
N LEU A 702 -31.81 13.75 -15.28
CA LEU A 702 -32.38 12.55 -15.91
C LEU A 702 -33.10 12.83 -17.23
N GLU A 703 -32.89 14.01 -17.83
CA GLU A 703 -33.46 14.30 -19.15
C GLU A 703 -33.06 13.21 -20.17
N GLY A 704 -34.07 12.68 -20.87
CA GLY A 704 -33.94 11.60 -21.85
C GLY A 704 -33.75 10.20 -21.25
N VAL A 705 -33.76 10.04 -19.93
CA VAL A 705 -33.78 8.72 -19.26
C VAL A 705 -35.22 8.23 -19.17
N THR A 706 -35.47 6.99 -19.57
CA THR A 706 -36.81 6.38 -19.49
C THR A 706 -36.98 5.48 -18.27
N LYS A 707 -35.87 4.90 -17.81
CA LYS A 707 -35.82 4.06 -16.61
C LYS A 707 -34.47 4.18 -15.92
N VAL A 708 -34.48 4.51 -14.63
CA VAL A 708 -33.35 4.36 -13.72
C VAL A 708 -33.29 2.94 -13.20
N ASP A 709 -32.11 2.33 -13.28
CA ASP A 709 -31.85 0.96 -12.82
C ASP A 709 -31.15 0.94 -11.46
N ALA A 710 -30.15 1.79 -11.22
CA ALA A 710 -29.42 1.84 -9.95
C ALA A 710 -28.71 3.18 -9.73
N PHE A 711 -28.40 3.49 -8.47
CA PHE A 711 -27.61 4.66 -8.09
C PHE A 711 -26.35 4.23 -7.35
N GLN A 712 -25.25 4.95 -7.57
CA GLN A 712 -24.02 4.77 -6.80
C GLN A 712 -23.35 6.10 -6.51
N PHE A 713 -23.22 6.47 -5.24
CA PHE A 713 -22.44 7.63 -4.84
C PHE A 713 -20.97 7.47 -5.25
N VAL A 714 -20.41 8.57 -5.77
CA VAL A 714 -18.98 8.63 -6.07
C VAL A 714 -18.21 8.72 -4.75
N PRO A 715 -17.17 7.89 -4.54
CA PRO A 715 -16.40 7.92 -3.31
C PRO A 715 -15.85 9.31 -2.96
N GLY A 716 -15.94 9.69 -1.70
CA GLY A 716 -15.47 10.99 -1.20
C GLY A 716 -16.26 12.20 -1.73
N LYS A 717 -17.36 11.99 -2.46
CA LYS A 717 -18.21 13.05 -3.04
C LYS A 717 -19.64 13.05 -2.53
N PHE A 718 -19.90 12.39 -1.40
CA PHE A 718 -21.18 12.51 -0.70
C PHE A 718 -21.19 13.80 0.12
N ARG A 719 -22.13 14.72 -0.17
CA ARG A 719 -22.27 16.04 0.46
C ARG A 719 -21.00 16.89 0.53
N SER A 720 -20.04 16.65 -0.37
CA SER A 720 -18.80 17.40 -0.45
C SER A 720 -19.11 18.82 -0.95
N GLY A 721 -18.85 19.83 -0.11
CA GLY A 721 -19.22 21.21 -0.40
C GLY A 721 -20.75 21.43 -0.53
N GLY A 722 -21.57 20.62 0.13
CA GLY A 722 -23.03 20.69 0.05
C GLY A 722 -23.60 20.14 -1.26
N THR A 723 -22.83 19.35 -2.00
CA THR A 723 -23.27 18.67 -3.23
C THR A 723 -22.87 17.20 -3.18
N THR A 724 -23.73 16.33 -3.70
CA THR A 724 -23.49 14.90 -3.83
C THR A 724 -23.31 14.51 -5.29
N LEU A 725 -22.24 13.81 -5.63
CA LEU A 725 -22.03 13.23 -6.96
C LEU A 725 -22.44 11.76 -6.99
N CYS A 726 -23.18 11.38 -8.01
CA CYS A 726 -23.75 10.04 -8.15
C CYS A 726 -23.69 9.54 -9.59
N TRP A 727 -23.24 8.31 -9.80
CA TRP A 727 -23.48 7.61 -11.06
C TRP A 727 -24.90 7.04 -11.06
N VAL A 728 -25.61 7.27 -12.15
CA VAL A 728 -26.95 6.74 -12.38
C VAL A 728 -26.87 5.71 -13.50
N GLN A 729 -27.16 4.45 -13.19
CA GLN A 729 -27.37 3.38 -14.16
C GLN A 729 -28.79 3.50 -14.71
N HIS A 730 -28.95 3.43 -16.02
CA HIS A 730 -30.24 3.67 -16.65
C HIS A 730 -30.38 2.99 -18.03
N ASP A 731 -31.65 2.80 -18.41
CA ASP A 731 -32.10 2.22 -19.68
C ASP A 731 -31.42 0.88 -20.05
N GLY A 732 -31.07 0.08 -19.04
CA GLY A 732 -30.62 -1.31 -19.21
C GLY A 732 -29.22 -1.49 -19.79
N GLY A 733 -28.38 -0.46 -19.77
CA GLY A 733 -27.01 -0.59 -20.29
C GLY A 733 -26.22 0.70 -20.41
N ARG A 734 -26.69 1.78 -19.80
CA ARG A 734 -26.02 3.08 -19.82
C ARG A 734 -25.85 3.61 -18.41
N TYR A 735 -24.88 4.49 -18.24
CA TYR A 735 -24.71 5.26 -17.02
C TYR A 735 -24.31 6.70 -17.31
N ARG A 736 -24.66 7.60 -16.40
CA ARG A 736 -24.24 9.01 -16.44
C ARG A 736 -23.84 9.50 -15.05
N LEU A 737 -23.16 10.63 -14.98
CA LEU A 737 -22.79 11.28 -13.72
C LEU A 737 -23.71 12.48 -13.48
N ILE A 738 -24.29 12.55 -12.28
CA ILE A 738 -25.16 13.66 -11.86
C ILE A 738 -24.64 14.27 -10.55
N SER A 739 -25.05 15.51 -10.29
CA SER A 739 -24.88 16.21 -9.03
C SER A 739 -26.23 16.53 -8.40
N ILE A 740 -26.32 16.45 -7.09
CA ILE A 740 -27.50 16.80 -6.29
C ILE A 740 -27.06 17.75 -5.19
N ALA A 741 -27.56 18.98 -5.19
CA ALA A 741 -27.29 19.95 -4.15
C ALA A 741 -28.13 19.70 -2.91
N ASP A 742 -27.55 19.91 -1.73
CA ASP A 742 -28.28 19.99 -0.47
C ASP A 742 -29.22 21.21 -0.47
N GLY A 743 -30.24 21.18 0.38
CA GLY A 743 -31.16 22.28 0.59
C GLY A 743 -32.48 22.14 -0.18
N PHE A 744 -33.32 23.18 -0.06
CA PHE A 744 -34.70 23.11 -0.51
C PHE A 744 -34.81 22.86 -2.03
N GLY A 745 -35.45 21.76 -2.39
CA GLY A 745 -35.74 21.41 -3.78
C GLY A 745 -34.66 20.56 -4.46
N HIS A 746 -33.53 20.29 -3.79
CA HIS A 746 -32.49 19.34 -4.21
C HIS A 746 -32.11 19.51 -5.68
N GLN A 747 -31.59 20.69 -6.04
CA GLN A 747 -31.26 20.99 -7.43
C GLN A 747 -30.31 19.93 -7.99
N ASP A 748 -30.71 19.35 -9.12
CA ASP A 748 -29.97 18.28 -9.77
C ASP A 748 -29.46 18.71 -11.15
N ASP A 749 -28.21 18.38 -11.46
CA ASP A 749 -27.59 18.70 -12.74
C ASP A 749 -26.88 17.49 -13.34
N LYS A 750 -26.91 17.41 -14.67
CA LYS A 750 -26.16 16.42 -15.42
C LYS A 750 -24.71 16.88 -15.52
N VAL A 751 -23.82 16.20 -14.81
CA VAL A 751 -22.38 16.48 -14.82
C VAL A 751 -21.71 15.85 -16.05
N ARG A 752 -22.22 14.70 -16.51
CA ARG A 752 -21.72 14.00 -17.70
C ARG A 752 -22.83 13.32 -18.48
N ASP A 753 -22.71 13.27 -19.81
CA ASP A 753 -23.64 12.53 -20.67
C ASP A 753 -23.58 11.01 -20.49
N SER A 754 -24.67 10.35 -20.89
CA SER A 754 -24.82 8.90 -20.84
C SER A 754 -23.79 8.16 -21.68
N ARG A 755 -23.18 7.13 -21.10
CA ARG A 755 -22.21 6.24 -21.74
C ARG A 755 -22.62 4.78 -21.58
N PRO A 756 -22.14 3.86 -22.43
CA PRO A 756 -22.41 2.43 -22.25
C PRO A 756 -21.82 1.90 -20.95
N ASN A 757 -22.44 0.88 -20.34
CA ASN A 757 -21.95 0.25 -19.11
C ASN A 757 -20.68 -0.58 -19.29
N SER A 758 -20.13 -0.66 -20.51
CA SER A 758 -18.93 -1.44 -20.79
C SER A 758 -17.78 -1.23 -19.79
N PRO A 759 -17.49 -0.03 -19.23
CA PRO A 759 -16.47 0.14 -18.21
C PRO A 759 -16.69 -0.73 -16.97
N TRP A 760 -17.92 -0.81 -16.46
CA TRP A 760 -18.32 -1.62 -15.29
C TRP A 760 -18.19 -3.14 -15.50
N PHE A 761 -18.04 -3.57 -16.76
CA PHE A 761 -17.81 -4.98 -17.14
C PHE A 761 -16.39 -5.23 -17.67
N ARG A 762 -15.53 -4.20 -17.76
CA ARG A 762 -14.13 -4.39 -18.14
C ARG A 762 -13.45 -5.18 -17.04
N ARG A 763 -12.83 -6.29 -17.44
CA ARG A 763 -11.88 -6.98 -16.58
C ARG A 763 -10.69 -6.04 -16.37
N SER A 764 -10.29 -5.88 -15.11
CA SER A 764 -9.06 -5.15 -14.76
C SER A 764 -7.85 -5.76 -15.44
#